data_AF-A0A2T6KD62-F1
#
_entry.id   AF-A0A2T6KD62-F1
#
_cell.length_a   1.000
_cell.length_b   1.000
_cell.length_c   1.000
_cell.angle_alpha   90.00
_cell.angle_beta   90.00
_cell.angle_gamma   90.00
#
_symmetry.space_group_name_H-M   'P 1'
#
loop_
_entity.id
_entity.type
_entity.pdbx_description
1 polymer ?
#
loop_
_entity_poly.entity_id
_entity_poly.type
_entity_poly.pdbx_seq_one_letter_code
_entity_poly.pdbx_strand_id
1 'polypeptide(L)'
;MQDASKEHYMTRTREVGTLWIGGPLSWMEQLCLKSFVDQGQKVTLFSYEEIPNVPAGVIRRDGREVIDTDDFIKYEQKNSYALFADLFRLHMIHQNPGMIWVDTDVYCHRPMAYESDYVFGYELPGAHRVNNAVLGMPADSQLLSDMLDFTSDRFSIAPFLPKKRQEKMRKQADKGNPEHITQQPWGVWGPMMVTHFVHTLGLQDHVLPLNAFYPLTFRERLKFLRNASIAEGLITSETTALHLWASNKRQLGNLHNGLPPKDSYLEKLIDRHGINPHLAPIKGRGTAVFDSALIDEVAANDVTVVADLTGEARVLTLALHHKFDCDIQLINADRRGELGATDAPWIADYSAFLTENDVDPDRIKVIRDDKDLRPVDVLCNLSGFGDAYKVRFLAKFLDRCLHASSQLFMDIRKGSGAFPFLRDYGSNTVLSTREVAGKSVTRISLAPEPPEPDDAESTWAVIATELAGQEGWYRAGTNGHSFVYTPRSKDTLVVTFDNLDIAMTKRTDRRPWGYSFIKEQGWSMLGVLAGGWTWYREQWVSDQFDQLQQDGFFSQFKRVVFYGASMGGYAACAFSPAAPGCDVVAISPQSTVDKSVVPWETRYKVVWDRDFSGKYGDAAAVSAAAGRVTILYDPYEPLDAQHAARFRNDNVQHLRAPLLGHRLGSSLNQMGILNPIILGALEGTLTAQGYYELLRARKDFARYQKELFNRTIAKGHGKLAKKLGEHILAKNQNRAVRRGLDALD
;
A
#
# COMPACT_ATOMS: atom_id res chain seq x y z
N MET A 1 -51.37 31.53 39.58
CA MET A 1 -50.91 31.93 38.24
C MET A 1 -49.53 32.54 38.46
N GLN A 2 -48.43 31.77 38.46
CA GLN A 2 -47.78 31.17 37.29
C GLN A 2 -47.73 32.15 36.11
N ASP A 3 -46.68 32.96 36.06
CA ASP A 3 -45.82 33.03 34.87
C ASP A 3 -44.49 33.70 35.27
N ALA A 4 -43.50 32.88 35.65
CA ALA A 4 -42.12 33.31 35.79
C ALA A 4 -41.37 32.71 34.60
N SER A 5 -41.19 33.56 33.58
CA SER A 5 -40.21 33.48 32.50
C SER A 5 -39.33 32.23 32.48
N LYS A 6 -39.72 31.27 31.64
CA LYS A 6 -38.76 30.32 31.03
C LYS A 6 -37.88 31.13 30.08
N GLU A 7 -36.77 31.66 30.58
CA GLU A 7 -35.64 32.02 29.72
C GLU A 7 -35.15 30.73 29.05
N HIS A 8 -35.31 30.66 27.74
CA HIS A 8 -34.67 29.67 26.88
C HIS A 8 -33.18 30.02 26.82
N TYR A 9 -32.38 29.49 27.75
CA TYR A 9 -30.92 29.58 27.71
C TYR A 9 -30.43 28.76 26.50
N MET A 10 -29.89 29.46 25.49
CA MET A 10 -29.39 28.82 24.27
C MET A 10 -28.03 28.18 24.52
N THR A 11 -28.01 26.85 24.53
CA THR A 11 -26.79 26.05 24.57
C THR A 11 -25.87 26.33 23.38
N ARG A 12 -24.61 26.74 23.64
CA ARG A 12 -23.61 27.01 22.58
C ARG A 12 -22.78 25.76 22.27
N THR A 13 -22.91 25.23 21.06
CA THR A 13 -21.96 24.23 20.53
C THR A 13 -20.73 24.94 19.96
N ARG A 14 -19.55 24.67 20.53
CA ARG A 14 -18.27 25.26 20.11
C ARG A 14 -17.55 24.35 19.11
N GLU A 15 -16.74 24.97 18.27
CA GLU A 15 -15.77 24.26 17.43
C GLU A 15 -14.72 23.58 18.31
N VAL A 16 -14.32 22.37 17.93
CA VAL A 16 -13.19 21.67 18.57
C VAL A 16 -11.98 21.68 17.64
N GLY A 17 -10.79 21.80 18.24
CA GLY A 17 -9.51 21.75 17.54
C GLY A 17 -8.65 20.59 18.04
N THR A 18 -7.89 19.98 17.14
CA THR A 18 -6.95 18.89 17.47
C THR A 18 -5.72 18.94 16.55
N LEU A 19 -4.68 18.17 16.87
CA LEU A 19 -3.40 18.19 16.17
C LEU A 19 -2.98 16.79 15.70
N TRP A 20 -2.52 16.71 14.45
CA TRP A 20 -1.81 15.55 13.93
C TRP A 20 -0.59 15.99 13.11
N ILE A 21 0.62 15.72 13.62
CA ILE A 21 1.85 16.27 13.03
C ILE A 21 2.05 15.79 11.59
N GLY A 22 1.94 14.48 11.35
CA GLY A 22 2.25 13.90 10.05
C GLY A 22 1.88 12.44 9.90
N GLY A 23 1.94 11.96 8.65
CA GLY A 23 1.55 10.61 8.26
C GLY A 23 0.04 10.31 8.32
N PRO A 24 -0.41 9.18 7.73
CA PRO A 24 -1.83 8.82 7.68
C PRO A 24 -2.42 8.53 9.06
N LEU A 25 -3.69 8.87 9.24
CA LEU A 25 -4.48 8.53 10.43
C LEU A 25 -4.72 7.02 10.49
N SER A 26 -4.80 6.44 11.69
CA SER A 26 -5.39 5.10 11.84
C SER A 26 -6.90 5.21 12.02
N TRP A 27 -7.60 4.09 11.91
CA TRP A 27 -9.04 4.02 12.09
C TRP A 27 -9.52 4.57 13.43
N MET A 28 -8.68 4.56 14.47
CA MET A 28 -9.04 5.10 15.78
C MET A 28 -9.11 6.63 15.78
N GLU A 29 -8.16 7.31 15.12
CA GLU A 29 -8.24 8.76 14.94
C GLU A 29 -9.36 9.13 13.97
N GLN A 30 -9.53 8.36 12.89
CA GLN A 30 -10.64 8.57 11.96
C GLN A 30 -11.99 8.46 12.66
N LEU A 31 -12.18 7.44 13.51
CA LEU A 31 -13.37 7.27 14.34
C LEU A 31 -13.63 8.48 15.22
N CYS A 32 -12.61 8.98 15.92
CA CYS A 32 -12.74 10.13 16.80
C CYS A 32 -13.12 11.40 16.03
N LEU A 33 -12.40 11.72 14.96
CA LEU A 33 -12.71 12.89 14.12
C LEU A 33 -14.10 12.80 13.47
N LYS A 34 -14.42 11.65 12.88
CA LYS A 34 -15.72 11.42 12.22
C LYS A 34 -16.87 11.51 13.22
N SER A 35 -16.67 11.09 14.46
CA SER A 35 -17.72 11.20 15.48
C SER A 35 -18.17 12.64 15.75
N PHE A 36 -17.27 13.64 15.71
CA PHE A 36 -17.67 15.05 15.84
C PHE A 36 -18.50 15.51 14.64
N VAL A 37 -18.06 15.15 13.43
CA VAL A 37 -18.77 15.48 12.18
C VAL A 37 -20.18 14.90 12.20
N ASP A 38 -20.32 13.61 12.55
CA ASP A 38 -21.61 12.92 12.54
C ASP A 38 -22.57 13.46 13.63
N GLN A 39 -22.03 14.03 14.70
CA GLN A 39 -22.80 14.71 15.75
C GLN A 39 -23.13 16.17 15.40
N GLY A 40 -22.68 16.68 14.25
CA GLY A 40 -22.90 18.06 13.82
C GLY A 40 -22.03 19.09 14.55
N GLN A 41 -20.98 18.67 15.25
CA GLN A 41 -20.03 19.56 15.90
C GLN A 41 -18.82 19.82 14.99
N LYS A 42 -18.51 21.09 14.71
CA LYS A 42 -17.35 21.46 13.89
C LYS A 42 -16.05 20.96 14.53
N VAL A 43 -15.22 20.29 13.75
CA VAL A 43 -13.90 19.81 14.16
C VAL A 43 -12.84 20.26 13.17
N THR A 44 -11.77 20.85 13.70
CA THR A 44 -10.59 21.31 12.96
C THR A 44 -9.40 20.43 13.32
N LEU A 45 -8.82 19.81 12.30
CA LEU A 45 -7.54 19.10 12.37
C LEU A 45 -6.43 20.03 11.88
N PHE A 46 -5.56 20.44 12.80
CA PHE A 46 -4.29 21.08 12.48
C PHE A 46 -3.25 20.01 12.12
N SER A 47 -2.49 20.21 11.05
CA SER A 47 -1.40 19.32 10.66
C SER A 47 -0.21 20.06 10.06
N TYR A 48 0.99 19.48 10.18
CA TYR A 48 2.22 20.05 9.59
C TYR A 48 2.58 19.42 8.24
N GLU A 49 1.90 18.32 7.89
CA GLU A 49 1.99 17.62 6.61
C GLU A 49 0.59 17.45 6.00
N GLU A 50 0.54 17.12 4.71
CA GLU A 50 -0.69 16.69 4.06
C GLU A 50 -1.10 15.29 4.57
N ILE A 51 -2.27 15.22 5.20
CA ILE A 51 -2.82 13.96 5.70
C ILE A 51 -3.75 13.36 4.63
N PRO A 52 -3.43 12.18 4.07
CA PRO A 52 -4.11 11.65 2.87
C PRO A 52 -5.51 11.05 3.13
N ASN A 53 -5.84 10.75 4.39
CA ASN A 53 -7.02 9.98 4.77
C ASN A 53 -7.84 10.62 5.91
N VAL A 54 -7.98 11.95 5.86
CA VAL A 54 -8.85 12.70 6.79
C VAL A 54 -10.33 12.41 6.46
N PRO A 55 -11.18 12.08 7.45
CA PRO A 55 -12.61 11.90 7.21
C PRO A 55 -13.28 13.14 6.58
N ALA A 56 -14.25 12.91 5.70
CA ALA A 56 -15.03 14.00 5.10
C ALA A 56 -15.76 14.82 6.19
N GLY A 57 -15.82 16.14 5.99
CA GLY A 57 -16.44 17.08 6.93
C GLY A 57 -15.50 17.65 8.01
N VAL A 58 -14.31 17.06 8.20
CA VAL A 58 -13.27 17.62 9.08
C VAL A 58 -12.62 18.83 8.41
N ILE A 59 -12.53 19.95 9.12
CA ILE A 59 -11.84 21.17 8.65
C ILE A 59 -10.33 20.93 8.77
N ARG A 60 -9.56 21.25 7.73
CA ARG A 60 -8.10 21.08 7.70
C ARG A 60 -7.43 22.45 7.74
N ARG A 61 -6.49 22.66 8.66
CA ARG A 61 -5.70 23.89 8.80
C ARG A 61 -4.22 23.58 9.00
N ASP A 62 -3.35 24.49 8.60
CA ASP A 62 -1.90 24.30 8.80
C ASP A 62 -1.56 24.53 10.29
N GLY A 63 -0.84 23.59 10.90
CA GLY A 63 -0.36 23.74 12.27
C GLY A 63 0.53 24.97 12.48
N ARG A 64 1.20 25.44 11.41
CA ARG A 64 2.02 26.66 11.41
C ARG A 64 1.21 27.93 11.62
N GLU A 65 -0.11 27.89 11.42
CA GLU A 65 -0.99 29.00 11.81
C GLU A 65 -1.00 29.22 13.32
N VAL A 66 -0.69 28.20 14.13
CA VAL A 66 -0.69 28.26 15.59
C VAL A 66 0.72 28.36 16.15
N ILE A 67 1.63 27.49 15.71
CA ILE A 67 3.06 27.52 16.06
C ILE A 67 3.86 27.24 14.79
N ASP A 68 4.55 28.24 14.27
CA ASP A 68 5.46 28.06 13.14
C ASP A 68 6.78 27.42 13.63
N THR A 69 6.94 26.11 13.42
CA THR A 69 8.11 25.37 13.86
C THR A 69 8.30 24.05 13.11
N ASP A 70 9.55 23.59 13.05
CA ASP A 70 9.93 22.23 12.69
C ASP A 70 10.51 21.45 13.89
N ASP A 71 10.53 22.04 15.09
CA ASP A 71 11.06 21.45 16.32
C ASP A 71 9.94 20.84 17.20
N PHE A 72 9.51 19.64 16.81
CA PHE A 72 8.47 18.88 17.50
C PHE A 72 9.00 18.13 18.72
N ILE A 73 9.07 18.80 19.88
CA ILE A 73 9.58 18.22 21.13
C ILE A 73 8.86 16.93 21.56
N LYS A 74 9.63 15.97 22.08
CA LYS A 74 9.15 14.65 22.55
C LYS A 74 9.66 14.29 23.93
N TYR A 75 8.87 13.53 24.69
CA TYR A 75 9.40 12.88 25.89
C TYR A 75 10.49 11.87 25.50
N GLU A 76 11.72 12.04 26.00
CA GLU A 76 12.87 11.19 25.65
C GLU A 76 12.58 9.72 25.96
N GLN A 77 12.02 9.44 27.14
CA GLN A 77 11.77 8.06 27.61
C GLN A 77 10.64 7.36 26.86
N LYS A 78 9.71 8.10 26.24
CA LYS A 78 8.49 7.54 25.64
C LYS A 78 8.38 7.74 24.13
N ASN A 79 9.29 8.51 23.53
CA ASN A 79 9.25 8.91 22.12
C ASN A 79 7.84 9.41 21.71
N SER A 80 7.27 10.32 22.50
CA SER A 80 5.87 10.75 22.38
C SER A 80 5.78 12.26 22.19
N TYR A 81 5.04 12.67 21.15
CA TYR A 81 4.70 14.06 20.83
C TYR A 81 3.68 14.70 21.79
N ALA A 82 3.32 14.04 22.89
CA ALA A 82 2.40 14.60 23.88
C ALA A 82 2.88 15.95 24.42
N LEU A 83 4.20 16.15 24.58
CA LEU A 83 4.77 17.44 24.98
C LEU A 83 4.47 18.55 23.97
N PHE A 84 4.68 18.29 22.68
CA PHE A 84 4.39 19.27 21.65
C PHE A 84 2.88 19.56 21.57
N ALA A 85 2.02 18.55 21.73
CA ALA A 85 0.58 18.73 21.81
C ALA A 85 0.14 19.52 23.06
N ASP A 86 0.82 19.36 24.19
CA ASP A 86 0.61 20.14 25.41
C ASP A 86 0.94 21.63 25.20
N LEU A 87 1.99 21.95 24.46
CA LEU A 87 2.31 23.33 24.07
C LEU A 87 1.29 23.85 23.04
N PHE A 88 1.08 23.11 21.96
CA PHE A 88 0.22 23.50 20.85
C PHE A 88 -1.20 23.82 21.30
N ARG A 89 -1.78 23.01 22.19
CA ARG A 89 -3.16 23.24 22.65
C ARG A 89 -3.36 24.57 23.36
N LEU A 90 -2.35 25.05 24.11
CA LEU A 90 -2.43 26.35 24.77
C LEU A 90 -2.41 27.49 23.75
N HIS A 91 -1.46 27.45 22.80
CA HIS A 91 -1.37 28.43 21.73
C HIS A 91 -2.62 28.41 20.84
N MET A 92 -3.18 27.24 20.57
CA MET A 92 -4.41 27.09 19.79
C MET A 92 -5.58 27.79 20.48
N ILE A 93 -5.78 27.54 21.78
CA ILE A 93 -6.87 28.18 22.56
C ILE A 93 -6.66 29.70 22.60
N HIS A 94 -5.42 30.17 22.78
CA HIS A 94 -5.11 31.60 22.82
C HIS A 94 -5.45 32.31 21.50
N GLN A 95 -5.14 31.69 20.37
CA GLN A 95 -5.33 32.30 19.04
C GLN A 95 -6.72 32.05 18.44
N ASN A 96 -7.49 31.10 18.97
CA ASN A 96 -8.82 30.75 18.48
C ASN A 96 -9.86 30.85 19.63
N PRO A 97 -10.31 32.06 20.00
CA PRO A 97 -11.23 32.26 21.11
C PRO A 97 -12.50 31.41 21.01
N GLY A 98 -12.78 30.65 22.08
CA GLY A 98 -13.93 29.76 22.16
C GLY A 98 -13.77 28.41 21.45
N MET A 99 -12.58 28.07 20.95
CA MET A 99 -12.28 26.71 20.47
C MET A 99 -11.94 25.80 21.66
N ILE A 100 -12.46 24.58 21.66
CA ILE A 100 -12.14 23.56 22.67
C ILE A 100 -11.08 22.61 22.10
N TRP A 101 -9.96 22.41 22.79
CA TRP A 101 -9.01 21.36 22.45
C TRP A 101 -9.58 19.98 22.75
N VAL A 102 -9.37 19.05 21.82
CA VAL A 102 -9.56 17.61 22.04
C VAL A 102 -8.35 16.82 21.56
N ASP A 103 -7.87 15.84 22.31
CA ASP A 103 -6.86 14.90 21.80
C ASP A 103 -7.46 14.08 20.63
N THR A 104 -6.65 13.64 19.66
CA THR A 104 -7.12 12.91 18.47
C THR A 104 -7.72 11.52 18.78
N ASP A 105 -7.67 11.09 20.04
CA ASP A 105 -8.27 9.86 20.57
C ASP A 105 -9.48 10.13 21.48
N VAL A 106 -10.09 11.32 21.37
CA VAL A 106 -11.36 11.68 22.03
C VAL A 106 -12.52 11.50 21.06
N TYR A 107 -13.45 10.62 21.42
CA TYR A 107 -14.67 10.35 20.68
C TYR A 107 -15.81 11.28 21.15
N CYS A 108 -16.55 11.87 20.22
CA CYS A 108 -17.73 12.68 20.48
C CYS A 108 -18.96 11.76 20.70
N HIS A 109 -19.40 11.64 21.95
CA HIS A 109 -20.60 10.89 22.29
C HIS A 109 -21.87 11.69 21.97
N ARG A 110 -21.82 13.00 22.22
CA ARG A 110 -22.83 14.00 21.85
C ARG A 110 -22.16 15.38 21.79
N PRO A 111 -22.76 16.38 21.13
CA PRO A 111 -22.20 17.72 21.06
C PRO A 111 -21.82 18.26 22.45
N MET A 112 -20.60 18.80 22.56
CA MET A 112 -20.11 19.50 23.75
C MET A 112 -20.78 20.88 23.86
N ALA A 113 -22.01 20.86 24.38
CA ALA A 113 -22.81 22.04 24.66
C ALA A 113 -22.57 22.50 26.10
N TYR A 114 -21.74 23.51 26.29
CA TYR A 114 -21.39 24.07 27.59
C TYR A 114 -21.52 25.60 27.57
N GLU A 115 -22.18 26.17 28.57
CA GLU A 115 -22.29 27.63 28.72
C GLU A 115 -20.92 28.25 29.04
N SER A 116 -20.25 27.72 30.06
CA SER A 116 -18.92 28.18 30.50
C SER A 116 -17.86 27.93 29.42
N ASP A 117 -16.97 28.90 29.17
CA ASP A 117 -15.77 28.72 28.33
C ASP A 117 -14.76 27.77 28.98
N TYR A 118 -14.78 27.62 30.31
CA TYR A 118 -14.01 26.60 31.01
C TYR A 118 -14.63 25.22 30.76
N VAL A 119 -13.91 24.39 30.00
CA VAL A 119 -14.31 23.03 29.61
C VAL A 119 -13.14 22.09 29.85
N PHE A 120 -13.04 21.57 31.07
CA PHE A 120 -12.09 20.54 31.48
C PHE A 120 -12.68 19.72 32.63
N GLY A 121 -12.26 18.48 32.78
CA GLY A 121 -12.87 17.55 33.74
C GLY A 121 -11.87 16.80 34.61
N TYR A 122 -12.36 16.26 35.72
CA TYR A 122 -11.59 15.39 36.61
C TYR A 122 -11.24 14.06 35.94
N GLU A 123 -10.02 13.56 36.13
CA GLU A 123 -9.54 12.32 35.48
C GLU A 123 -9.86 11.05 36.27
N LEU A 124 -10.08 11.17 37.59
CA LEU A 124 -10.22 10.03 38.51
C LEU A 124 -11.36 10.25 39.52
N PRO A 125 -12.04 9.19 39.99
CA PRO A 125 -13.08 9.29 40.99
C PRO A 125 -12.59 9.97 42.28
N GLY A 126 -13.32 10.99 42.76
CA GLY A 126 -12.98 11.72 43.99
C GLY A 126 -11.62 12.44 43.96
N ALA A 127 -11.06 12.67 42.78
CA ALA A 127 -9.70 13.18 42.64
C ALA A 127 -9.64 14.70 42.47
N HIS A 128 -8.47 15.23 42.81
CA HIS A 128 -8.08 16.63 42.61
C HIS A 128 -7.52 16.91 41.20
N ARG A 129 -7.24 15.86 40.41
CA ARG A 129 -6.50 15.96 39.15
C ARG A 129 -7.43 16.26 37.97
N VAL A 130 -7.14 17.35 37.28
CA VAL A 130 -7.78 17.76 36.02
C VAL A 130 -6.97 17.20 34.86
N ASN A 131 -7.66 16.59 33.90
CA ASN A 131 -7.04 16.11 32.66
C ASN A 131 -7.01 17.24 31.62
N ASN A 132 -6.15 17.13 30.61
CA ASN A 132 -6.02 18.10 29.52
C ASN A 132 -6.43 17.55 28.15
N ALA A 133 -6.86 16.29 28.05
CA ALA A 133 -7.30 15.69 26.79
C ALA A 133 -8.57 16.35 26.20
N VAL A 134 -9.37 17.01 27.03
CA VAL A 134 -10.40 17.96 26.62
C VAL A 134 -10.14 19.24 27.40
N LEU A 135 -9.89 20.35 26.71
CA LEU A 135 -9.46 21.59 27.34
C LEU A 135 -10.03 22.82 26.61
N GLY A 136 -10.92 23.55 27.28
CA GLY A 136 -11.40 24.87 26.87
C GLY A 136 -11.26 25.86 28.02
N MET A 137 -10.95 27.10 27.70
CA MET A 137 -10.94 28.24 28.62
C MET A 137 -10.97 29.55 27.82
N PRO A 138 -11.32 30.70 28.43
CA PRO A 138 -11.22 31.99 27.76
C PRO A 138 -9.79 32.27 27.30
N ALA A 139 -9.65 32.80 26.08
CA ALA A 139 -8.36 33.08 25.44
C ALA A 139 -7.52 34.18 26.16
N ASP A 140 -8.18 34.97 27.00
CA ASP A 140 -7.64 36.06 27.82
C ASP A 140 -7.65 35.73 29.33
N SER A 141 -7.94 34.48 29.71
CA SER A 141 -7.97 34.08 31.12
C SER A 141 -6.58 34.07 31.77
N GLN A 142 -6.52 34.42 33.06
CA GLN A 142 -5.29 34.29 33.86
C GLN A 142 -4.75 32.85 33.84
N LEU A 143 -5.66 31.86 33.84
CA LEU A 143 -5.31 30.45 33.74
C LEU A 143 -4.48 30.14 32.48
N LEU A 144 -4.91 30.64 31.31
CA LEU A 144 -4.17 30.44 30.06
C LEU A 144 -2.84 31.20 30.06
N SER A 145 -2.84 32.45 30.54
CA SER A 145 -1.63 33.28 30.64
C SER A 145 -0.56 32.59 31.49
N ASP A 146 -0.90 32.13 32.68
CA ASP A 146 0.05 31.48 33.59
C ASP A 146 0.64 30.19 33.00
N MET A 147 -0.17 29.43 32.26
CA MET A 147 0.29 28.22 31.58
C MET A 147 1.19 28.52 30.36
N LEU A 148 0.87 29.56 29.58
CA LEU A 148 1.73 30.02 28.48
C LEU A 148 3.07 30.53 29.02
N ASP A 149 3.04 31.34 30.08
CA ASP A 149 4.26 31.83 30.74
C ASP A 149 5.11 30.67 31.26
N PHE A 150 4.51 29.68 31.91
CA PHE A 150 5.23 28.50 32.41
C PHE A 150 5.83 27.64 31.27
N THR A 151 5.15 27.52 30.14
CA THR A 151 5.61 26.72 28.99
C THR A 151 6.58 27.47 28.07
N SER A 152 6.75 28.78 28.26
CA SER A 152 7.71 29.60 27.51
C SER A 152 9.18 29.23 27.77
N ASP A 153 9.47 28.66 28.94
CA ASP A 153 10.80 28.15 29.31
C ASP A 153 10.83 26.61 29.35
N ARG A 154 11.56 26.01 28.41
CA ARG A 154 11.77 24.55 28.32
C ARG A 154 12.63 23.97 29.45
N PHE A 155 13.24 24.79 30.28
CA PHE A 155 14.00 24.39 31.46
C PHE A 155 13.30 24.75 32.77
N SER A 156 12.04 25.21 32.69
CA SER A 156 11.25 25.60 33.85
C SER A 156 11.15 24.47 34.89
N ILE A 157 11.28 24.85 36.16
CA ILE A 157 11.15 23.94 37.29
C ILE A 157 9.72 24.06 37.82
N ALA A 158 8.89 23.07 37.52
CA ALA A 158 7.49 23.04 37.95
C ALA A 158 7.34 23.19 39.48
N PRO A 159 6.60 24.21 39.97
CA PRO A 159 6.42 24.45 41.41
C PRO A 159 5.61 23.35 42.10
N PHE A 160 4.88 22.56 41.33
CA PHE A 160 4.05 21.43 41.77
C PHE A 160 4.78 20.07 41.75
N LEU A 161 6.07 20.02 41.39
CA LEU A 161 6.88 18.82 41.58
C LEU A 161 7.23 18.61 43.07
N PRO A 162 7.56 17.39 43.52
CA PRO A 162 8.05 17.18 44.89
C PRO A 162 9.25 18.07 45.21
N LYS A 163 9.28 18.73 46.38
CA LYS A 163 10.35 19.68 46.78
C LYS A 163 11.77 19.14 46.57
N LYS A 164 12.01 17.88 46.95
CA LYS A 164 13.30 17.20 46.74
C LYS A 164 13.73 17.16 45.26
N ARG A 165 12.78 17.00 44.33
CA ARG A 165 13.07 17.01 42.89
C ARG A 165 13.36 18.44 42.41
N GLN A 166 12.59 19.42 42.86
CA GLN A 166 12.87 20.84 42.55
C GLN A 166 14.27 21.24 43.01
N GLU A 167 14.67 20.89 44.24
CA GLU A 167 16.02 21.15 44.76
C GLU A 167 17.10 20.46 43.94
N LYS A 168 16.86 19.22 43.48
CA LYS A 168 17.79 18.51 42.60
C LYS A 168 17.94 19.22 41.26
N MET A 169 16.83 19.64 40.64
CA MET A 169 16.84 20.35 39.35
C MET A 169 17.53 21.71 39.48
N ARG A 170 17.29 22.46 40.57
CA ARG A 170 18.00 23.72 40.88
C ARG A 170 19.51 23.49 41.00
N LYS A 171 19.93 22.50 41.79
CA LYS A 171 21.37 22.14 41.91
C LYS A 171 22.00 21.70 40.59
N GLN A 172 21.25 21.12 39.67
CA GLN A 172 21.74 20.75 38.34
C GLN A 172 21.85 21.98 37.43
N ALA A 173 20.86 22.87 37.47
CA ALA A 173 20.91 24.17 36.78
C ALA A 173 22.06 25.06 37.28
N ASP A 174 22.29 25.14 38.59
CA ASP A 174 23.41 25.88 39.20
C ASP A 174 24.78 25.34 38.75
N LYS A 175 24.84 24.06 38.33
CA LYS A 175 26.03 23.42 37.76
C LYS A 175 26.14 23.59 36.23
N GLY A 176 25.27 24.39 35.62
CA GLY A 176 25.22 24.60 34.16
C GLY A 176 24.56 23.48 33.37
N ASN A 177 23.88 22.53 34.02
CA ASN A 177 23.21 21.38 33.38
C ASN A 177 21.72 21.34 33.73
N PRO A 178 20.90 22.32 33.33
CA PRO A 178 19.47 22.32 33.63
C PRO A 178 18.75 21.14 32.94
N GLU A 179 17.77 20.54 33.64
CA GLU A 179 16.95 19.42 33.12
C GLU A 179 15.92 19.97 32.13
N HIS A 180 16.08 19.63 30.84
CA HIS A 180 15.14 20.04 29.79
C HIS A 180 13.78 19.35 29.95
N ILE A 181 12.69 19.97 29.49
CA ILE A 181 11.33 19.44 29.63
C ILE A 181 11.15 18.01 29.08
N THR A 182 11.94 17.65 28.06
CA THR A 182 11.96 16.31 27.45
C THR A 182 12.41 15.20 28.41
N GLN A 183 13.15 15.57 29.47
CA GLN A 183 13.69 14.70 30.52
C GLN A 183 12.80 14.66 31.77
N GLN A 184 11.94 15.66 31.93
CA GLN A 184 11.05 15.80 33.08
C GLN A 184 9.90 14.77 33.07
N PRO A 185 9.18 14.59 34.20
CA PRO A 185 8.09 13.62 34.29
C PRO A 185 6.98 13.84 33.27
N TRP A 186 6.28 12.75 32.96
CA TRP A 186 5.07 12.80 32.15
C TRP A 186 4.02 13.71 32.79
N GLY A 187 3.47 14.61 31.97
CA GLY A 187 2.35 15.48 32.31
C GLY A 187 2.73 16.78 33.00
N VAL A 188 4.02 17.12 33.11
CA VAL A 188 4.46 18.42 33.64
C VAL A 188 3.81 19.59 32.90
N TRP A 189 3.89 19.65 31.58
CA TRP A 189 3.17 20.64 30.75
C TRP A 189 1.73 20.24 30.43
N GLY A 190 1.27 19.09 30.92
CA GLY A 190 -0.08 18.61 30.66
C GLY A 190 -0.93 18.64 31.93
N PRO A 191 -1.49 17.50 32.36
CA PRO A 191 -2.47 17.45 33.45
C PRO A 191 -1.93 17.92 34.81
N MET A 192 -0.62 17.86 35.07
CA MET A 192 -0.05 18.36 36.33
C MET A 192 -0.10 19.89 36.39
N MET A 193 0.28 20.57 35.31
CA MET A 193 0.20 22.03 35.20
C MET A 193 -1.24 22.52 35.26
N VAL A 194 -2.15 21.92 34.46
CA VAL A 194 -3.57 22.30 34.47
C VAL A 194 -4.15 22.15 35.87
N THR A 195 -3.88 21.02 36.53
CA THR A 195 -4.31 20.81 37.92
C THR A 195 -3.74 21.87 38.86
N HIS A 196 -2.46 22.22 38.73
CA HIS A 196 -1.87 23.21 39.63
C HIS A 196 -2.55 24.57 39.50
N PHE A 197 -2.65 25.11 38.29
CA PHE A 197 -3.16 26.47 38.10
C PHE A 197 -4.67 26.58 38.32
N VAL A 198 -5.46 25.55 37.97
CA VAL A 198 -6.90 25.52 38.33
C VAL A 198 -7.10 25.68 39.83
N HIS A 199 -6.28 25.01 40.64
CA HIS A 199 -6.43 25.06 42.10
C HIS A 199 -5.84 26.32 42.72
N THR A 200 -4.68 26.78 42.24
CA THR A 200 -4.07 28.04 42.70
C THR A 200 -4.98 29.24 42.43
N LEU A 201 -5.72 29.23 41.32
CA LEU A 201 -6.64 30.31 40.93
C LEU A 201 -8.06 30.15 41.48
N GLY A 202 -8.37 29.08 42.22
CA GLY A 202 -9.71 28.89 42.79
C GLY A 202 -10.79 28.52 41.75
N LEU A 203 -10.42 27.86 40.65
CA LEU A 203 -11.31 27.53 39.52
C LEU A 203 -11.94 26.13 39.61
N GLN A 204 -11.92 25.50 40.79
CA GLN A 204 -12.41 24.11 40.97
C GLN A 204 -13.90 23.95 40.64
N ASP A 205 -14.71 24.98 40.87
CA ASP A 205 -16.15 24.99 40.62
C ASP A 205 -16.48 24.94 39.11
N HIS A 206 -15.50 25.23 38.24
CA HIS A 206 -15.63 25.10 36.79
C HIS A 206 -15.23 23.71 36.27
N VAL A 207 -14.60 22.86 37.10
CA VAL A 207 -14.16 21.54 36.65
C VAL A 207 -15.35 20.60 36.52
N LEU A 208 -15.56 20.08 35.32
CA LEU A 208 -16.64 19.14 35.02
C LEU A 208 -16.42 17.79 35.72
N PRO A 209 -17.51 17.07 36.05
CA PRO A 209 -17.41 15.76 36.69
C PRO A 209 -16.69 14.75 35.80
N LEU A 210 -16.13 13.70 36.43
CA LEU A 210 -15.44 12.60 35.76
C LEU A 210 -16.21 12.08 34.53
N ASN A 211 -17.52 11.89 34.69
CA ASN A 211 -18.38 11.28 33.68
C ASN A 211 -18.60 12.15 32.44
N ALA A 212 -18.23 13.44 32.46
CA ALA A 212 -18.35 14.31 31.30
C ALA A 212 -17.47 13.81 30.13
N PHE A 213 -16.23 13.38 30.43
CA PHE A 213 -15.22 13.00 29.42
C PHE A 213 -14.51 11.67 29.71
N TYR A 214 -14.45 11.25 30.97
CA TYR A 214 -13.66 10.11 31.44
C TYR A 214 -14.46 9.09 32.27
N PRO A 215 -15.70 8.71 31.86
CA PRO A 215 -16.46 7.66 32.56
C PRO A 215 -15.70 6.32 32.59
N LEU A 216 -14.78 6.13 31.64
CA LEU A 216 -13.79 5.07 31.64
C LEU A 216 -12.39 5.66 31.86
N THR A 217 -11.88 5.51 33.07
CA THR A 217 -10.55 6.01 33.45
C THR A 217 -9.42 5.31 32.69
N PHE A 218 -8.21 5.87 32.71
CA PHE A 218 -7.03 5.22 32.11
C PHE A 218 -6.80 3.79 32.63
N ARG A 219 -7.12 3.51 33.90
CA ARG A 219 -7.00 2.16 34.48
C ARG A 219 -8.02 1.18 33.89
N GLU A 220 -9.16 1.71 33.44
CA GLU A 220 -10.29 0.94 32.93
C GLU A 220 -10.37 0.97 31.39
N ARG A 221 -9.45 1.67 30.71
CA ARG A 221 -9.41 1.83 29.25
C ARG A 221 -9.60 0.55 28.43
N LEU A 222 -9.22 -0.61 28.97
CA LEU A 222 -9.38 -1.90 28.30
C LEU A 222 -10.85 -2.36 28.22
N LYS A 223 -11.76 -1.77 29.00
CA LYS A 223 -13.19 -2.05 28.92
C LYS A 223 -13.78 -1.64 27.57
N PHE A 224 -13.18 -0.68 26.84
CA PHE A 224 -13.55 -0.38 25.46
C PHE A 224 -13.32 -1.56 24.50
N LEU A 225 -12.41 -2.47 24.85
CA LEU A 225 -12.06 -3.66 24.08
C LEU A 225 -12.88 -4.90 24.49
N ARG A 226 -13.78 -4.75 25.46
CA ARG A 226 -14.66 -5.83 25.94
C ARG A 226 -16.08 -5.62 25.43
N ASN A 227 -16.95 -6.60 25.70
CA ASN A 227 -18.36 -6.56 25.35
C ASN A 227 -18.96 -5.16 25.59
N ALA A 228 -19.64 -4.61 24.58
CA ALA A 228 -20.08 -3.23 24.55
C ALA A 228 -20.85 -2.78 25.80
N SER A 229 -21.68 -3.67 26.36
CA SER A 229 -22.48 -3.41 27.57
C SER A 229 -21.66 -2.96 28.78
N ILE A 230 -20.39 -3.36 28.89
CA ILE A 230 -19.50 -3.01 29.99
C ILE A 230 -19.13 -1.52 29.95
N ALA A 231 -18.80 -1.00 28.76
CA ALA A 231 -18.50 0.42 28.60
C ALA A 231 -19.79 1.25 28.70
N GLU A 232 -20.88 0.77 28.10
CA GLU A 232 -22.18 1.44 28.12
C GLU A 232 -22.74 1.63 29.53
N GLY A 233 -22.59 0.63 30.40
CA GLY A 233 -23.02 0.73 31.79
C GLY A 233 -22.26 1.78 32.63
N LEU A 234 -21.17 2.35 32.10
CA LEU A 234 -20.40 3.42 32.76
C LEU A 234 -20.67 4.80 32.14
N ILE A 235 -21.26 4.84 30.94
CA ILE A 235 -21.59 6.09 30.26
C ILE A 235 -22.88 6.63 30.85
N THR A 236 -22.91 7.92 31.15
CA THR A 236 -24.06 8.58 31.78
C THR A 236 -24.63 9.66 30.87
N SER A 237 -25.78 10.23 31.26
CA SER A 237 -26.35 11.40 30.57
C SER A 237 -25.44 12.63 30.59
N GLU A 238 -24.48 12.69 31.52
CA GLU A 238 -23.50 13.78 31.62
C GLU A 238 -22.40 13.66 30.56
N THR A 239 -22.17 12.48 30.01
CA THR A 239 -21.08 12.22 29.05
C THR A 239 -21.32 12.95 27.73
N THR A 240 -20.40 13.83 27.35
CA THR A 240 -20.34 14.45 26.01
C THR A 240 -19.25 13.83 25.15
N ALA A 241 -18.16 13.37 25.77
CA ALA A 241 -17.04 12.79 25.07
C ALA A 241 -16.47 11.57 25.80
N LEU A 242 -15.71 10.78 25.08
CA LEU A 242 -15.04 9.60 25.61
C LEU A 242 -13.57 9.66 25.22
N HIS A 243 -12.66 9.76 26.19
CA HIS A 243 -11.25 9.56 25.91
C HIS A 243 -10.97 8.07 25.69
N LEU A 244 -10.71 7.66 24.44
CA LEU A 244 -10.49 6.25 24.08
C LEU A 244 -9.09 5.75 24.43
N TRP A 245 -8.19 6.65 24.83
CA TRP A 245 -6.81 6.41 25.23
C TRP A 245 -5.97 5.70 24.16
N ALA A 246 -5.11 6.43 23.45
CA ALA A 246 -4.28 5.91 22.36
C ALA A 246 -3.27 4.82 22.80
N SER A 247 -3.11 4.61 24.10
CA SER A 247 -2.43 3.42 24.63
C SER A 247 -3.15 2.10 24.30
N ASN A 248 -4.46 2.12 24.05
CA ASN A 248 -5.23 0.97 23.58
C ASN A 248 -4.75 0.47 22.22
N LYS A 249 -4.17 1.32 21.37
CA LYS A 249 -3.54 0.89 20.10
C LYS A 249 -2.50 -0.20 20.29
N ARG A 250 -1.72 -0.13 21.37
CA ARG A 250 -0.72 -1.16 21.67
C ARG A 250 -1.39 -2.50 21.99
N GLN A 251 -2.49 -2.47 22.75
CA GLN A 251 -3.25 -3.67 23.08
C GLN A 251 -3.94 -4.25 21.84
N LEU A 252 -4.56 -3.39 21.03
CA LEU A 252 -5.18 -3.76 19.77
C LEU A 252 -4.18 -4.44 18.84
N GLY A 253 -3.00 -3.83 18.62
CA GLY A 253 -1.96 -4.44 17.80
C GLY A 253 -1.43 -5.76 18.35
N ASN A 254 -1.21 -5.85 19.67
CA ASN A 254 -0.63 -7.05 20.29
C ASN A 254 -1.59 -8.25 20.37
N LEU A 255 -2.86 -8.02 20.69
CA LEU A 255 -3.81 -9.10 20.99
C LEU A 255 -4.96 -9.22 20.00
N HIS A 256 -5.18 -8.21 19.17
CA HIS A 256 -6.36 -8.11 18.32
C HIS A 256 -6.01 -7.72 16.88
N ASN A 257 -4.77 -7.97 16.43
CA ASN A 257 -4.35 -7.72 15.06
C ASN A 257 -4.52 -6.26 14.59
N GLY A 258 -4.56 -5.32 15.53
CA GLY A 258 -4.83 -3.90 15.26
C GLY A 258 -6.29 -3.60 14.94
N LEU A 259 -7.22 -4.54 15.17
CA LEU A 259 -8.64 -4.44 14.88
C LEU A 259 -9.46 -4.32 16.17
N PRO A 260 -10.63 -3.66 16.15
CA PRO A 260 -11.54 -3.68 17.29
C PRO A 260 -12.00 -5.13 17.54
N PRO A 261 -11.97 -5.63 18.79
CA PRO A 261 -12.43 -6.98 19.10
C PRO A 261 -13.92 -7.16 18.80
N LYS A 262 -14.33 -8.38 18.45
CA LYS A 262 -15.74 -8.73 18.26
C LYS A 262 -16.59 -8.44 19.50
N ASP A 263 -17.81 -7.99 19.27
CA ASP A 263 -18.81 -7.54 20.24
C ASP A 263 -18.34 -6.40 21.16
N SER A 264 -17.19 -5.78 20.86
CA SER A 264 -16.62 -4.76 21.73
C SER A 264 -17.30 -3.41 21.57
N TYR A 265 -17.10 -2.53 22.55
CA TYR A 265 -17.57 -1.16 22.40
C TYR A 265 -16.92 -0.45 21.20
N LEU A 266 -15.62 -0.70 20.93
CA LEU A 266 -14.96 -0.13 19.75
C LEU A 266 -15.53 -0.67 18.44
N GLU A 267 -15.90 -1.96 18.36
CA GLU A 267 -16.56 -2.51 17.16
C GLU A 267 -17.90 -1.79 16.93
N LYS A 268 -18.72 -1.68 17.97
CA LYS A 268 -19.98 -0.93 17.89
C LYS A 268 -19.79 0.52 17.42
N LEU A 269 -18.72 1.18 17.85
CA LEU A 269 -18.42 2.55 17.43
C LEU A 269 -17.96 2.61 15.96
N ILE A 270 -17.10 1.71 15.50
CA ILE A 270 -16.68 1.73 14.09
C ILE A 270 -17.87 1.45 13.17
N ASP A 271 -18.77 0.53 13.53
CA ASP A 271 -19.96 0.19 12.75
C ASP A 271 -20.92 1.39 12.67
N ARG A 272 -21.16 2.05 13.81
CA ARG A 272 -22.00 3.26 13.88
C ARG A 272 -21.52 4.35 12.93
N HIS A 273 -20.21 4.50 12.78
CA HIS A 273 -19.60 5.55 11.98
C HIS A 273 -19.10 5.06 10.61
N GLY A 274 -19.42 3.84 10.19
CA GLY A 274 -18.97 3.30 8.91
C GLY A 274 -17.44 3.33 8.73
N ILE A 275 -16.67 3.19 9.82
CA ILE A 275 -15.20 3.20 9.79
C ILE A 275 -14.70 1.82 9.41
N ASN A 276 -13.89 1.74 8.36
CA ASN A 276 -13.25 0.51 7.95
C ASN A 276 -11.82 0.41 8.53
N PRO A 277 -11.57 -0.45 9.54
CA PRO A 277 -10.28 -0.53 10.20
C PRO A 277 -9.15 -1.02 9.29
N HIS A 278 -9.46 -1.70 8.19
CA HIS A 278 -8.46 -2.27 7.28
C HIS A 278 -7.86 -1.26 6.30
N LEU A 279 -8.59 -0.18 5.98
CA LEU A 279 -8.08 0.88 5.10
C LEU A 279 -7.15 1.85 5.83
N ALA A 280 -7.21 1.88 7.15
CA ALA A 280 -6.42 2.75 8.01
C ALA A 280 -5.89 1.94 9.21
N PRO A 281 -5.07 0.90 8.98
CA PRO A 281 -4.69 -0.01 10.05
C PRO A 281 -3.84 0.70 11.11
N ILE A 282 -3.88 0.19 12.35
CA ILE A 282 -2.96 0.63 13.39
C ILE A 282 -1.58 0.04 13.08
N LYS A 283 -0.62 0.91 12.74
CA LYS A 283 0.74 0.53 12.32
C LYS A 283 1.75 0.38 13.46
N GLY A 284 1.50 1.04 14.59
CA GLY A 284 2.39 0.99 15.73
C GLY A 284 1.95 1.90 16.89
N ARG A 285 2.69 1.83 18.00
CA ARG A 285 2.57 2.75 19.14
C ARG A 285 3.85 2.76 19.97
N GLY A 286 4.44 3.95 20.16
CA GLY A 286 5.70 4.09 20.87
C GLY A 286 6.82 3.38 20.11
N THR A 287 7.48 2.41 20.74
CA THR A 287 8.50 1.57 20.10
C THR A 287 7.96 0.30 19.45
N ALA A 288 6.66 0.00 19.60
CA ALA A 288 6.04 -1.16 18.96
C ALA A 288 5.63 -0.81 17.51
N VAL A 289 6.04 -1.66 16.57
CA VAL A 289 5.66 -1.63 15.15
C VAL A 289 4.94 -2.94 14.84
N PHE A 290 3.82 -2.86 14.15
CA PHE A 290 2.99 -4.01 13.79
C PHE A 290 3.13 -4.36 12.30
N ASP A 291 2.82 -5.59 11.94
CA ASP A 291 2.98 -6.08 10.55
C ASP A 291 2.11 -5.34 9.55
N SER A 292 1.01 -4.73 10.01
CA SER A 292 0.18 -3.81 9.21
C SER A 292 0.94 -2.60 8.67
N ALA A 293 2.05 -2.18 9.30
CA ALA A 293 2.90 -1.09 8.81
C ALA A 293 3.54 -1.42 7.46
N LEU A 294 3.71 -2.72 7.15
CA LEU A 294 4.32 -3.18 5.90
C LEU A 294 3.49 -2.79 4.66
N ILE A 295 2.23 -2.42 4.82
CA ILE A 295 1.40 -1.96 3.69
C ILE A 295 1.95 -0.68 3.05
N ASP A 296 2.69 0.14 3.81
CA ASP A 296 3.33 1.36 3.30
C ASP A 296 4.60 1.06 2.51
N GLU A 297 5.21 -0.10 2.76
CA GLU A 297 6.41 -0.58 2.09
C GLU A 297 6.10 -1.29 0.77
N VAL A 298 4.81 -1.51 0.46
CA VAL A 298 4.39 -2.12 -0.80
C VAL A 298 4.62 -1.15 -1.95
N ALA A 299 5.60 -1.45 -2.79
CA ALA A 299 6.00 -0.60 -3.91
C ALA A 299 5.02 -0.65 -5.10
N ALA A 300 4.21 -1.71 -5.17
CA ALA A 300 3.27 -1.91 -6.26
C ALA A 300 2.07 -0.96 -6.16
N ASN A 301 1.77 -0.26 -7.25
CA ASN A 301 0.57 0.57 -7.36
C ASN A 301 -0.72 -0.27 -7.49
N ASP A 302 -0.58 -1.55 -7.82
CA ASP A 302 -1.67 -2.51 -7.90
C ASP A 302 -1.17 -3.88 -7.42
N VAL A 303 -2.01 -4.61 -6.70
CA VAL A 303 -1.73 -5.95 -6.19
C VAL A 303 -2.92 -6.80 -6.60
N THR A 304 -2.69 -7.85 -7.38
CA THR A 304 -3.73 -8.76 -7.83
C THR A 304 -3.80 -10.02 -6.98
N VAL A 305 -2.66 -10.48 -6.45
CA VAL A 305 -2.57 -11.65 -5.58
C VAL A 305 -1.52 -11.43 -4.49
N VAL A 306 -1.86 -11.77 -3.24
CA VAL A 306 -0.93 -11.89 -2.11
C VAL A 306 -0.89 -13.35 -1.63
N ALA A 307 0.28 -13.84 -1.22
CA ALA A 307 0.42 -15.16 -0.60
C ALA A 307 1.12 -15.10 0.76
N ASP A 308 0.73 -15.99 1.67
CA ASP A 308 1.39 -16.19 2.97
C ASP A 308 1.87 -17.65 3.11
N LEU A 309 3.17 -17.82 3.39
CA LEU A 309 3.83 -19.11 3.55
C LEU A 309 3.75 -19.67 4.97
N THR A 310 3.53 -18.82 5.97
CA THR A 310 3.77 -19.19 7.38
C THR A 310 2.57 -18.98 8.28
N GLY A 311 1.57 -18.23 7.82
CA GLY A 311 0.39 -17.91 8.63
C GLY A 311 0.58 -16.68 9.54
N GLU A 312 1.73 -16.02 9.45
CA GLU A 312 2.16 -14.93 10.32
C GLU A 312 1.87 -13.54 9.74
N ALA A 313 1.45 -13.44 8.47
CA ALA A 313 1.21 -12.15 7.81
C ALA A 313 -0.28 -11.78 7.65
N ARG A 314 -1.18 -12.39 8.44
CA ARG A 314 -2.65 -12.21 8.31
C ARG A 314 -3.13 -10.78 8.26
N VAL A 315 -2.50 -9.91 9.05
CA VAL A 315 -2.90 -8.49 9.11
C VAL A 315 -2.50 -7.77 7.83
N LEU A 316 -1.31 -8.04 7.31
CA LEU A 316 -0.83 -7.47 6.05
C LEU A 316 -1.68 -7.98 4.88
N THR A 317 -1.88 -9.30 4.79
CA THR A 317 -2.70 -9.93 3.76
C THR A 317 -4.12 -9.36 3.72
N LEU A 318 -4.75 -9.22 4.89
CA LEU A 318 -6.06 -8.59 5.01
C LEU A 318 -6.03 -7.14 4.52
N ALA A 319 -5.08 -6.34 4.99
CA ALA A 319 -4.97 -4.94 4.61
C ALA A 319 -4.71 -4.76 3.09
N LEU A 320 -3.91 -5.62 2.48
CA LEU A 320 -3.70 -5.66 1.02
C LEU A 320 -4.98 -6.02 0.27
N HIS A 321 -5.74 -7.00 0.75
CA HIS A 321 -7.03 -7.35 0.16
C HIS A 321 -8.01 -6.17 0.19
N HIS A 322 -8.17 -5.46 1.32
CA HIS A 322 -9.09 -4.31 1.34
C HIS A 322 -8.57 -3.10 0.57
N LYS A 323 -7.25 -2.89 0.48
CA LYS A 323 -6.65 -1.78 -0.29
C LYS A 323 -6.72 -2.03 -1.80
N PHE A 324 -6.32 -3.22 -2.24
CA PHE A 324 -6.13 -3.54 -3.65
C PHE A 324 -7.21 -4.44 -4.24
N ASP A 325 -8.12 -5.01 -3.44
CA ASP A 325 -9.06 -6.04 -3.88
C ASP A 325 -8.32 -7.17 -4.61
N CYS A 326 -7.35 -7.75 -3.91
CA CYS A 326 -6.49 -8.82 -4.41
C CYS A 326 -6.96 -10.19 -3.91
N ASP A 327 -6.69 -11.26 -4.67
CA ASP A 327 -6.86 -12.63 -4.18
C ASP A 327 -5.83 -12.97 -3.10
N ILE A 328 -6.17 -13.90 -2.22
CA ILE A 328 -5.32 -14.37 -1.13
C ILE A 328 -4.97 -15.83 -1.35
N GLN A 329 -3.69 -16.16 -1.29
CA GLN A 329 -3.21 -17.54 -1.28
C GLN A 329 -2.61 -17.90 0.09
N LEU A 330 -3.15 -18.95 0.72
CA LEU A 330 -2.57 -19.53 1.93
C LEU A 330 -1.80 -20.78 1.52
N ILE A 331 -0.47 -20.75 1.64
CA ILE A 331 0.37 -21.84 1.17
C ILE A 331 0.55 -22.85 2.30
N ASN A 332 -0.02 -24.05 2.14
CA ASN A 332 -0.01 -25.10 3.16
C ASN A 332 1.33 -25.86 3.20
N ALA A 333 2.41 -25.15 3.52
CA ALA A 333 3.76 -25.67 3.60
C ALA A 333 4.15 -26.06 5.03
N ASP A 334 4.85 -27.18 5.17
CA ASP A 334 5.50 -27.55 6.43
C ASP A 334 6.87 -26.86 6.60
N ARG A 335 7.55 -27.10 7.74
CA ARG A 335 8.89 -26.55 8.03
C ARG A 335 10.01 -27.00 7.07
N ARG A 336 9.74 -27.97 6.19
CA ARG A 336 10.64 -28.45 5.13
C ARG A 336 10.21 -27.94 3.75
N GLY A 337 9.16 -27.13 3.67
CA GLY A 337 8.62 -26.60 2.41
C GLY A 337 7.79 -27.62 1.64
N GLU A 338 7.42 -28.75 2.24
CA GLU A 338 6.56 -29.74 1.61
C GLU A 338 5.09 -29.32 1.72
N LEU A 339 4.36 -29.39 0.61
CA LEU A 339 2.94 -29.07 0.58
C LEU A 339 2.11 -30.30 0.98
N GLY A 340 1.23 -30.11 1.96
CA GLY A 340 0.40 -31.17 2.51
C GLY A 340 -1.01 -31.20 1.91
N ALA A 341 -1.54 -32.41 1.70
CA ALA A 341 -2.98 -32.60 1.44
C ALA A 341 -3.83 -32.27 2.69
N THR A 342 -3.27 -32.47 3.88
CA THR A 342 -3.89 -32.09 5.16
C THR A 342 -3.47 -30.68 5.53
N ASP A 343 -4.43 -29.82 5.84
CA ASP A 343 -4.20 -28.43 6.22
C ASP A 343 -3.42 -28.32 7.52
N ALA A 344 -2.44 -27.42 7.54
CA ALA A 344 -1.76 -27.02 8.75
C ALA A 344 -2.76 -26.35 9.71
N PRO A 345 -2.60 -26.50 11.04
CA PRO A 345 -3.58 -26.01 12.01
C PRO A 345 -3.94 -24.52 11.85
N TRP A 346 -2.98 -23.69 11.43
CA TRP A 346 -3.19 -22.26 11.26
C TRP A 346 -4.11 -21.89 10.08
N ILE A 347 -4.29 -22.75 9.08
CA ILE A 347 -5.06 -22.46 7.86
C ILE A 347 -6.52 -22.19 8.20
N ALA A 348 -7.12 -23.00 9.07
CA ALA A 348 -8.52 -22.85 9.46
C ALA A 348 -8.75 -21.54 10.21
N ASP A 349 -7.93 -21.25 11.21
CA ASP A 349 -8.01 -20.01 12.00
C ASP A 349 -7.73 -18.77 11.15
N TYR A 350 -6.82 -18.86 10.18
CA TYR A 350 -6.51 -17.76 9.27
C TYR A 350 -7.67 -17.51 8.29
N SER A 351 -8.23 -18.58 7.71
CA SER A 351 -9.38 -18.46 6.79
C SER A 351 -10.63 -17.91 7.51
N ALA A 352 -10.86 -18.34 8.76
CA ALA A 352 -11.91 -17.80 9.62
C ALA A 352 -11.66 -16.33 9.96
N PHE A 353 -10.40 -15.95 10.25
CA PHE A 353 -10.05 -14.55 10.45
C PHE A 353 -10.31 -13.68 9.20
N LEU A 354 -9.97 -14.16 7.99
CA LEU A 354 -10.19 -13.43 6.74
C LEU A 354 -11.70 -13.28 6.45
N THR A 355 -12.39 -14.41 6.33
CA THR A 355 -13.71 -14.71 6.91
C THR A 355 -14.51 -13.58 7.56
N GLU A 356 -14.32 -13.52 8.87
CA GLU A 356 -14.93 -12.60 9.85
C GLU A 356 -14.57 -11.12 9.61
N ASN A 357 -13.55 -10.86 8.80
CA ASN A 357 -13.12 -9.53 8.36
C ASN A 357 -13.44 -9.31 6.87
N ASP A 358 -14.57 -9.89 6.46
CA ASP A 358 -15.28 -9.70 5.20
C ASP A 358 -14.51 -10.11 3.92
N VAL A 359 -13.50 -10.96 4.00
CA VAL A 359 -12.91 -11.53 2.78
C VAL A 359 -13.86 -12.60 2.24
N ASP A 360 -14.25 -12.50 0.98
CA ASP A 360 -15.06 -13.52 0.33
C ASP A 360 -14.30 -14.86 0.30
N PRO A 361 -14.87 -15.97 0.79
CA PRO A 361 -14.23 -17.29 0.78
C PRO A 361 -13.71 -17.73 -0.60
N ASP A 362 -14.39 -17.34 -1.69
CA ASP A 362 -13.98 -17.70 -3.05
C ASP A 362 -12.68 -17.00 -3.48
N ARG A 363 -12.28 -15.95 -2.76
CA ARG A 363 -11.04 -15.17 -2.96
C ARG A 363 -9.89 -15.70 -2.09
N ILE A 364 -10.12 -16.73 -1.28
CA ILE A 364 -9.13 -17.37 -0.41
C ILE A 364 -8.80 -18.75 -0.98
N LYS A 365 -7.61 -18.89 -1.58
CA LYS A 365 -7.14 -20.16 -2.13
C LYS A 365 -6.10 -20.79 -1.23
N VAL A 366 -6.38 -21.99 -0.69
CA VAL A 366 -5.38 -22.79 0.02
C VAL A 366 -4.60 -23.64 -0.98
N ILE A 367 -3.27 -23.45 -1.05
CA ILE A 367 -2.39 -24.18 -1.96
C ILE A 367 -1.84 -25.42 -1.26
N ARG A 368 -2.17 -26.59 -1.80
CA ARG A 368 -1.83 -27.92 -1.23
C ARG A 368 -0.93 -28.78 -2.13
N ASP A 369 -0.68 -28.33 -3.36
CA ASP A 369 0.08 -29.07 -4.38
C ASP A 369 1.00 -28.10 -5.13
N ASP A 370 2.22 -28.54 -5.44
CA ASP A 370 3.25 -27.73 -6.09
C ASP A 370 2.82 -27.25 -7.50
N LYS A 371 1.90 -27.96 -8.16
CA LYS A 371 1.34 -27.56 -9.46
C LYS A 371 0.41 -26.34 -9.36
N ASP A 372 -0.11 -26.07 -8.16
CA ASP A 372 -1.06 -24.99 -7.90
C ASP A 372 -0.37 -23.69 -7.48
N LEU A 373 0.93 -23.73 -7.19
CA LEU A 373 1.75 -22.53 -7.00
C LEU A 373 1.75 -21.68 -8.28
N ARG A 374 1.53 -20.38 -8.11
CA ARG A 374 1.49 -19.39 -9.20
C ARG A 374 2.29 -18.15 -8.78
N PRO A 375 2.76 -17.34 -9.74
CA PRO A 375 3.30 -16.02 -9.43
C PRO A 375 2.31 -15.14 -8.65
N VAL A 376 2.80 -14.39 -7.68
CA VAL A 376 2.04 -13.47 -6.83
C VAL A 376 2.75 -12.12 -6.72
N ASP A 377 2.00 -11.03 -6.55
CA ASP A 377 2.58 -9.70 -6.47
C ASP A 377 3.22 -9.43 -5.09
N VAL A 378 2.67 -10.03 -4.02
CA VAL A 378 3.27 -9.98 -2.68
C VAL A 378 3.38 -11.38 -2.09
N LEU A 379 4.58 -11.76 -1.66
CA LEU A 379 4.85 -13.02 -0.96
C LEU A 379 5.28 -12.74 0.49
N CYS A 380 4.63 -13.37 1.45
CA CYS A 380 4.90 -13.19 2.88
C CYS A 380 5.55 -14.44 3.47
N ASN A 381 6.66 -14.25 4.19
CA ASN A 381 7.41 -15.28 4.92
C ASN A 381 7.88 -14.72 6.27
N LEU A 382 6.94 -14.12 7.03
CA LEU A 382 7.22 -13.57 8.35
C LEU A 382 7.45 -14.70 9.35
N SER A 383 8.44 -14.53 10.25
CA SER A 383 8.90 -15.55 11.20
C SER A 383 9.12 -16.97 10.59
N GLY A 384 9.45 -17.05 9.30
CA GLY A 384 9.43 -18.30 8.53
C GLY A 384 10.80 -18.86 8.16
N PHE A 385 10.96 -19.23 6.88
CA PHE A 385 12.22 -19.69 6.32
C PHE A 385 13.27 -18.58 6.36
N GLY A 386 14.38 -18.79 7.06
CA GLY A 386 15.38 -17.75 7.33
C GLY A 386 15.29 -17.16 8.74
N ASP A 387 14.23 -17.45 9.50
CA ASP A 387 14.09 -17.19 10.93
C ASP A 387 13.86 -18.48 11.73
N ALA A 388 12.64 -19.01 11.71
CA ALA A 388 12.25 -20.23 12.44
C ALA A 388 12.61 -21.51 11.67
N TYR A 389 12.63 -21.45 10.34
CA TYR A 389 12.88 -22.61 9.47
C TYR A 389 14.13 -22.42 8.60
N LYS A 390 14.69 -23.51 8.07
CA LYS A 390 15.90 -23.45 7.26
C LYS A 390 15.62 -22.77 5.92
N VAL A 391 16.36 -21.70 5.63
CA VAL A 391 16.12 -20.84 4.45
C VAL A 391 16.17 -21.59 3.11
N ARG A 392 16.99 -22.64 2.99
CA ARG A 392 17.12 -23.42 1.74
C ARG A 392 15.80 -23.97 1.19
N PHE A 393 14.81 -24.21 2.05
CA PHE A 393 13.50 -24.73 1.64
C PHE A 393 12.59 -23.65 1.03
N LEU A 394 12.99 -22.38 1.14
CA LEU A 394 12.29 -21.25 0.53
C LEU A 394 12.45 -21.23 -1.01
N ALA A 395 13.52 -21.82 -1.54
CA ALA A 395 13.89 -21.77 -2.96
C ALA A 395 12.72 -22.11 -3.90
N LYS A 396 12.00 -23.19 -3.61
CA LYS A 396 10.84 -23.63 -4.40
C LYS A 396 9.77 -22.53 -4.51
N PHE A 397 9.49 -21.82 -3.42
CA PHE A 397 8.48 -20.77 -3.43
C PHE A 397 8.96 -19.53 -4.17
N LEU A 398 10.25 -19.17 -4.02
CA LEU A 398 10.82 -18.06 -4.78
C LEU A 398 10.78 -18.34 -6.28
N ASP A 399 11.21 -19.53 -6.70
CA ASP A 399 11.23 -19.97 -8.10
C ASP A 399 9.83 -20.01 -8.75
N ARG A 400 8.78 -20.28 -7.97
CA ARG A 400 7.42 -20.53 -8.50
C ARG A 400 6.46 -19.35 -8.28
N CYS A 401 6.72 -18.52 -7.29
CA CYS A 401 5.80 -17.46 -6.86
C CYS A 401 6.31 -16.05 -7.14
N LEU A 402 7.60 -15.84 -7.40
CA LEU A 402 8.11 -14.52 -7.78
C LEU A 402 8.04 -14.29 -9.29
N HIS A 403 7.69 -13.06 -9.66
CA HIS A 403 7.79 -12.48 -11.00
C HIS A 403 8.49 -11.11 -10.90
N ALA A 404 8.73 -10.42 -12.01
CA ALA A 404 9.63 -9.25 -12.06
C ALA A 404 9.19 -8.04 -11.24
N SER A 405 7.96 -8.04 -10.71
CA SER A 405 7.41 -6.97 -9.89
C SER A 405 6.90 -7.48 -8.55
N SER A 406 7.20 -8.74 -8.20
CA SER A 406 6.86 -9.28 -6.89
C SER A 406 7.65 -8.59 -5.80
N GLN A 407 7.08 -8.57 -4.60
CA GLN A 407 7.78 -8.14 -3.39
C GLN A 407 7.66 -9.22 -2.31
N LEU A 408 8.79 -9.61 -1.73
CA LEU A 408 8.85 -10.57 -0.63
C LEU A 408 9.07 -9.84 0.70
N PHE A 409 8.19 -10.05 1.67
CA PHE A 409 8.41 -9.64 3.06
C PHE A 409 8.83 -10.85 3.89
N MET A 410 9.98 -10.75 4.58
CA MET A 410 10.46 -11.84 5.42
C MET A 410 11.31 -11.38 6.60
N ASP A 411 11.37 -12.24 7.61
CA ASP A 411 12.24 -12.08 8.77
C ASP A 411 13.50 -12.96 8.64
N ILE A 412 14.66 -12.40 8.97
CA ILE A 412 15.97 -13.04 8.90
C ILE A 412 16.63 -13.04 10.27
N ARG A 413 16.83 -14.22 10.84
CA ARG A 413 17.61 -14.39 12.09
C ARG A 413 19.10 -14.37 11.82
N LYS A 414 19.86 -13.63 12.62
CA LYS A 414 21.33 -13.60 12.56
C LYS A 414 21.89 -15.02 12.63
N GLY A 415 22.68 -15.39 11.62
CA GLY A 415 23.30 -16.71 11.48
C GLY A 415 22.43 -17.77 10.78
N SER A 416 21.27 -17.42 10.22
CA SER A 416 20.42 -18.38 9.48
C SER A 416 20.93 -18.75 8.08
N GLY A 417 21.90 -17.98 7.55
CA GLY A 417 22.39 -18.11 6.17
C GLY A 417 21.48 -17.47 5.12
N ALA A 418 20.45 -16.73 5.51
CA ALA A 418 19.49 -16.18 4.56
C ALA A 418 20.05 -15.08 3.65
N PHE A 419 20.85 -14.13 4.15
CA PHE A 419 21.40 -13.06 3.30
C PHE A 419 22.26 -13.59 2.13
N PRO A 420 23.21 -14.53 2.33
CA PRO A 420 23.90 -15.17 1.21
C PRO A 420 22.95 -15.89 0.25
N PHE A 421 21.96 -16.61 0.77
CA PHE A 421 20.98 -17.35 -0.04
C PHE A 421 20.10 -16.44 -0.91
N LEU A 422 19.69 -15.28 -0.40
CA LEU A 422 18.78 -14.38 -1.10
C LEU A 422 19.47 -13.53 -2.17
N ARG A 423 20.81 -13.47 -2.19
CA ARG A 423 21.57 -12.73 -3.19
C ARG A 423 21.23 -13.17 -4.61
N ASP A 424 20.97 -14.46 -4.79
CA ASP A 424 20.66 -15.06 -6.09
C ASP A 424 19.22 -14.74 -6.57
N TYR A 425 18.39 -14.11 -5.72
CA TYR A 425 16.99 -13.84 -6.00
C TYR A 425 16.67 -12.35 -6.13
N GLY A 426 17.47 -11.46 -5.55
CA GLY A 426 17.24 -10.01 -5.67
C GLY A 426 17.87 -9.15 -4.59
N SER A 427 17.60 -7.85 -4.66
CA SER A 427 18.04 -6.89 -3.65
C SER A 427 17.09 -6.86 -2.47
N ASN A 428 17.68 -6.67 -1.29
CA ASN A 428 16.97 -6.56 -0.03
C ASN A 428 17.09 -5.14 0.52
N THR A 429 15.98 -4.63 1.06
CA THR A 429 15.91 -3.39 1.86
C THR A 429 15.57 -3.75 3.29
N VAL A 430 16.37 -3.25 4.24
CA VAL A 430 16.11 -3.45 5.67
C VAL A 430 15.00 -2.53 6.12
N LEU A 431 13.94 -3.11 6.69
CA LEU A 431 12.77 -2.37 7.17
C LEU A 431 12.83 -2.15 8.69
N SER A 432 13.25 -3.16 9.45
CA SER A 432 13.44 -3.05 10.90
C SER A 432 14.34 -4.14 11.46
N THR A 433 14.84 -3.94 12.67
CA THR A 433 15.65 -4.92 13.41
C THR A 433 15.15 -5.04 14.84
N ARG A 434 15.00 -6.27 15.33
CA ARG A 434 14.56 -6.60 16.69
C ARG A 434 15.42 -7.69 17.32
N GLU A 435 15.39 -7.82 18.64
CA GLU A 435 15.98 -8.96 19.35
C GLU A 435 14.89 -9.98 19.72
N VAL A 436 15.12 -11.25 19.41
CA VAL A 436 14.24 -12.37 19.76
C VAL A 436 15.10 -13.51 20.29
N ALA A 437 14.90 -13.87 21.57
CA ALA A 437 15.66 -14.92 22.26
C ALA A 437 17.19 -14.75 22.17
N GLY A 438 17.68 -13.52 22.42
CA GLY A 438 19.10 -13.18 22.42
C GLY A 438 19.78 -13.19 21.04
N LYS A 439 18.98 -13.21 19.96
CA LYS A 439 19.47 -13.08 18.59
C LYS A 439 18.75 -11.94 17.88
N SER A 440 19.51 -11.17 17.12
CA SER A 440 18.95 -10.18 16.20
C SER A 440 18.17 -10.86 15.07
N VAL A 441 16.96 -10.37 14.82
CA VAL A 441 16.08 -10.71 13.70
C VAL A 441 15.84 -9.43 12.91
N THR A 442 16.20 -9.44 11.64
CA THR A 442 16.04 -8.31 10.71
C THR A 442 14.87 -8.59 9.79
N ARG A 443 13.90 -7.67 9.72
CA ARG A 443 12.85 -7.72 8.71
C ARG A 443 13.31 -7.01 7.45
N ILE A 444 13.10 -7.64 6.31
CA ILE A 444 13.44 -7.10 5.01
C ILE A 444 12.25 -7.13 4.04
N SER A 445 12.32 -6.25 3.05
CA SER A 445 11.65 -6.42 1.76
C SER A 445 12.69 -6.90 0.75
N LEU A 446 12.35 -7.86 -0.10
CA LEU A 446 13.16 -8.26 -1.26
C LEU A 446 12.39 -8.01 -2.54
N ALA A 447 13.06 -7.39 -3.51
CA ALA A 447 12.58 -7.20 -4.88
C ALA A 447 13.47 -8.00 -5.83
N PRO A 448 12.90 -8.75 -6.80
CA PRO A 448 13.69 -9.51 -7.74
C PRO A 448 14.62 -8.65 -8.59
N GLU A 449 15.79 -9.18 -8.89
CA GLU A 449 16.76 -8.61 -9.82
C GLU A 449 16.83 -9.43 -11.09
N PRO A 450 17.42 -8.89 -12.18
CA PRO A 450 17.65 -9.69 -13.36
C PRO A 450 18.51 -10.90 -12.99
N PRO A 451 18.19 -12.10 -13.53
CA PRO A 451 19.04 -13.25 -13.30
C PRO A 451 20.44 -12.99 -13.88
N GLU A 452 21.46 -13.52 -13.20
CA GLU A 452 22.81 -13.53 -13.77
C GLU A 452 22.84 -14.36 -15.07
N PRO A 453 23.68 -13.99 -16.05
CA PRO A 453 23.87 -14.80 -17.24
C PRO A 453 24.37 -16.19 -16.84
N ASP A 454 23.51 -17.19 -16.97
CA ASP A 454 23.82 -18.57 -16.59
C ASP A 454 24.81 -19.20 -17.59
N ASP A 455 25.93 -19.75 -17.08
CA ASP A 455 26.90 -20.57 -17.82
C ASP A 455 26.32 -21.96 -18.20
N ALA A 456 25.08 -22.26 -17.82
CA ALA A 456 24.32 -23.44 -18.26
C ALA A 456 23.97 -23.45 -19.77
N GLU A 457 24.81 -22.84 -20.61
CA GLU A 457 24.77 -22.94 -22.07
C GLU A 457 24.63 -24.39 -22.54
N SER A 458 25.28 -25.34 -21.85
CA SER A 458 25.31 -26.76 -22.25
C SER A 458 23.93 -27.45 -22.20
N THR A 459 23.07 -27.13 -21.24
CA THR A 459 21.75 -27.78 -21.12
C THR A 459 20.70 -27.06 -21.95
N TRP A 460 20.73 -25.73 -21.99
CA TRP A 460 19.83 -24.95 -22.84
C TRP A 460 20.12 -25.17 -24.33
N ALA A 461 21.39 -25.24 -24.74
CA ALA A 461 21.73 -25.48 -26.14
C ALA A 461 21.13 -26.79 -26.66
N VAL A 462 21.10 -27.85 -25.84
CA VAL A 462 20.46 -29.12 -26.19
C VAL A 462 18.97 -28.92 -26.41
N ILE A 463 18.26 -28.32 -25.44
CA ILE A 463 16.80 -28.07 -25.54
C ILE A 463 16.48 -27.16 -26.74
N ALA A 464 17.26 -26.10 -26.93
CA ALA A 464 17.11 -25.16 -28.03
C ALA A 464 17.30 -25.83 -29.39
N THR A 465 18.29 -26.72 -29.50
CA THR A 465 18.55 -27.50 -30.72
C THR A 465 17.42 -28.50 -30.98
N GLU A 466 16.91 -29.16 -29.93
CA GLU A 466 15.73 -30.03 -30.02
C GLU A 466 14.47 -29.25 -30.47
N LEU A 467 14.26 -28.04 -29.95
CA LEU A 467 13.16 -27.17 -30.33
C LEU A 467 13.29 -26.66 -31.77
N ALA A 468 14.51 -26.40 -32.24
CA ALA A 468 14.79 -26.01 -33.61
C ALA A 468 14.43 -27.14 -34.59
N GLY A 469 14.70 -28.40 -34.22
CA GLY A 469 14.50 -29.56 -35.07
C GLY A 469 15.52 -29.66 -36.20
N GLN A 470 15.36 -30.66 -37.07
CA GLN A 470 16.38 -30.99 -38.11
C GLN A 470 16.58 -29.88 -39.15
N GLU A 471 15.54 -29.13 -39.47
CA GLU A 471 15.59 -28.05 -40.47
C GLU A 471 15.82 -26.67 -39.85
N GLY A 472 15.78 -26.58 -38.52
CA GLY A 472 15.97 -25.34 -37.77
C GLY A 472 17.42 -25.08 -37.38
N TRP A 473 17.63 -24.02 -36.61
CA TRP A 473 18.95 -23.71 -36.07
C TRP A 473 18.87 -22.97 -34.73
N TYR A 474 19.95 -23.06 -33.98
CA TYR A 474 20.18 -22.36 -32.71
C TYR A 474 21.47 -21.54 -32.82
N ARG A 475 21.44 -20.29 -32.35
CA ARG A 475 22.63 -19.43 -32.22
C ARG A 475 22.75 -18.96 -30.77
N ALA A 476 23.81 -19.39 -30.09
CA ALA A 476 24.20 -18.87 -28.78
C ALA A 476 24.90 -17.51 -28.94
N GLY A 477 24.65 -16.60 -28.02
CA GLY A 477 25.17 -15.23 -28.03
C GLY A 477 25.73 -14.78 -26.68
N THR A 478 26.23 -13.55 -26.64
CA THR A 478 26.85 -12.99 -25.44
C THR A 478 25.84 -12.77 -24.31
N ASN A 479 26.32 -12.86 -23.07
CA ASN A 479 25.54 -12.61 -21.85
C ASN A 479 24.22 -13.40 -21.81
N GLY A 480 24.21 -14.61 -22.38
CA GLY A 480 23.07 -15.51 -22.38
C GLY A 480 21.98 -15.21 -23.43
N HIS A 481 22.16 -14.23 -24.32
CA HIS A 481 21.24 -14.06 -25.45
C HIS A 481 21.29 -15.25 -26.41
N SER A 482 20.16 -15.58 -27.05
CA SER A 482 20.16 -16.63 -28.07
C SER A 482 19.01 -16.50 -29.05
N PHE A 483 19.20 -17.08 -30.25
CA PHE A 483 18.18 -17.17 -31.29
C PHE A 483 17.87 -18.65 -31.54
N VAL A 484 16.58 -18.99 -31.60
CA VAL A 484 16.10 -20.34 -31.94
C VAL A 484 15.13 -20.22 -33.12
N TYR A 485 15.48 -20.81 -34.25
CA TYR A 485 14.59 -20.88 -35.41
C TYR A 485 13.99 -22.28 -35.53
N THR A 486 12.65 -22.33 -35.51
CA THR A 486 11.86 -23.55 -35.69
C THR A 486 11.01 -23.43 -36.96
N PRO A 487 11.43 -24.02 -38.10
CA PRO A 487 10.69 -23.98 -39.35
C PRO A 487 9.43 -24.84 -39.31
N ARG A 488 8.37 -24.37 -39.98
CA ARG A 488 7.14 -25.15 -40.25
C ARG A 488 6.52 -24.82 -41.60
N SER A 489 6.31 -23.54 -41.87
CA SER A 489 5.74 -23.03 -43.13
C SER A 489 6.48 -21.78 -43.61
N LYS A 490 6.54 -21.58 -44.93
CA LYS A 490 7.03 -20.33 -45.56
C LYS A 490 5.93 -19.26 -45.67
N ASP A 491 4.71 -19.54 -45.23
CA ASP A 491 3.63 -18.55 -45.25
C ASP A 491 3.86 -17.46 -44.21
N THR A 492 4.04 -17.84 -42.94
CA THR A 492 4.18 -16.90 -41.83
C THR A 492 5.39 -17.26 -40.97
N LEU A 493 6.24 -16.27 -40.71
CA LEU A 493 7.24 -16.28 -39.66
C LEU A 493 6.78 -15.38 -38.50
N VAL A 494 6.76 -15.94 -37.29
CA VAL A 494 6.58 -15.16 -36.06
C VAL A 494 7.93 -15.01 -35.35
N VAL A 495 8.41 -13.77 -35.25
CA VAL A 495 9.58 -13.40 -34.46
C VAL A 495 9.09 -12.99 -33.07
N THR A 496 9.51 -13.69 -32.03
CA THR A 496 9.01 -13.46 -30.66
C THR A 496 10.13 -13.07 -29.71
N PHE A 497 9.80 -12.23 -28.74
CA PHE A 497 10.72 -11.72 -27.74
C PHE A 497 10.17 -11.98 -26.33
N ASP A 498 11.04 -12.41 -25.44
CA ASP A 498 10.74 -12.61 -24.03
C ASP A 498 10.46 -11.29 -23.30
N ASN A 499 9.53 -11.34 -22.34
CA ASN A 499 9.37 -10.28 -21.34
C ASN A 499 10.27 -10.54 -20.13
N LEU A 500 10.21 -9.63 -19.15
CA LEU A 500 10.98 -9.73 -17.90
C LEU A 500 10.70 -11.03 -17.14
N ASP A 501 9.43 -11.44 -17.05
CA ASP A 501 9.02 -12.64 -16.30
C ASP A 501 9.60 -13.91 -16.95
N ILE A 502 9.50 -14.04 -18.28
CA ILE A 502 10.10 -15.15 -19.01
C ILE A 502 11.63 -15.10 -18.90
N ALA A 503 12.21 -13.90 -18.92
CA ALA A 503 13.64 -13.72 -18.72
C ALA A 503 14.12 -14.16 -17.34
N MET A 504 13.27 -14.15 -16.30
CA MET A 504 13.55 -14.68 -14.96
C MET A 504 13.44 -16.21 -14.85
N THR A 505 12.71 -16.88 -15.75
CA THR A 505 12.50 -18.34 -15.64
C THR A 505 13.75 -19.16 -15.96
N LYS A 506 13.90 -20.31 -15.29
CA LYS A 506 14.96 -21.28 -15.59
C LYS A 506 14.89 -21.72 -17.06
N ARG A 507 16.04 -21.78 -17.73
CA ARG A 507 16.13 -22.07 -19.17
C ARG A 507 15.56 -23.43 -19.57
N THR A 508 15.55 -24.41 -18.67
CA THR A 508 15.01 -25.75 -18.93
C THR A 508 13.51 -25.75 -19.25
N ASP A 509 12.76 -24.86 -18.59
CA ASP A 509 11.31 -24.73 -18.74
C ASP A 509 10.93 -23.63 -19.74
N ARG A 510 11.90 -22.81 -20.15
CA ARG A 510 11.69 -21.66 -21.02
C ARG A 510 11.32 -22.13 -22.43
N ARG A 511 10.17 -21.66 -22.91
CA ARG A 511 9.76 -21.75 -24.31
C ARG A 511 9.56 -20.32 -24.81
N PRO A 512 9.96 -20.02 -26.05
CA PRO A 512 9.82 -18.66 -26.55
C PRO A 512 8.34 -18.23 -26.54
N TRP A 513 8.08 -16.96 -26.24
CA TRP A 513 6.71 -16.51 -25.97
C TRP A 513 5.76 -16.88 -27.11
N GLY A 514 4.76 -17.69 -26.76
CA GLY A 514 3.65 -18.03 -27.65
C GLY A 514 3.87 -19.31 -28.43
N TYR A 515 4.94 -20.04 -28.09
CA TYR A 515 5.33 -21.28 -28.75
C TYR A 515 4.17 -22.23 -29.02
N SER A 516 3.32 -22.51 -28.01
CA SER A 516 2.22 -23.48 -28.16
C SER A 516 1.21 -23.07 -29.23
N PHE A 517 0.72 -21.83 -29.20
CA PHE A 517 -0.28 -21.40 -30.18
C PHE A 517 0.34 -21.16 -31.57
N ILE A 518 1.60 -20.71 -31.67
CA ILE A 518 2.31 -20.57 -32.95
C ILE A 518 2.50 -21.94 -33.60
N LYS A 519 2.85 -22.94 -32.79
CA LYS A 519 2.98 -24.34 -33.23
C LYS A 519 1.64 -24.88 -33.73
N GLU A 520 0.55 -24.64 -33.01
CA GLU A 520 -0.80 -25.09 -33.40
C GLU A 520 -1.26 -24.50 -34.73
N GLN A 521 -0.88 -23.26 -35.06
CA GLN A 521 -1.17 -22.64 -36.37
C GLN A 521 -0.25 -23.11 -37.51
N GLY A 522 0.77 -23.93 -37.22
CA GLY A 522 1.72 -24.40 -38.22
C GLY A 522 2.69 -23.33 -38.74
N TRP A 523 2.87 -22.21 -38.03
CA TRP A 523 3.76 -21.14 -38.46
C TRP A 523 5.23 -21.40 -38.07
N SER A 524 6.13 -20.87 -38.90
CA SER A 524 7.55 -20.83 -38.55
C SER A 524 7.78 -19.81 -37.44
N MET A 525 8.78 -20.06 -36.60
CA MET A 525 9.05 -19.26 -35.42
C MET A 525 10.53 -18.92 -35.30
N LEU A 526 10.84 -17.65 -35.01
CA LEU A 526 12.15 -17.21 -34.57
C LEU A 526 12.04 -16.69 -33.13
N GLY A 527 12.45 -17.49 -32.16
CA GLY A 527 12.52 -17.09 -30.76
C GLY A 527 13.80 -16.31 -30.49
N VAL A 528 13.66 -15.08 -29.98
CA VAL A 528 14.78 -14.22 -29.59
C VAL A 528 14.80 -14.09 -28.08
N LEU A 529 15.68 -14.86 -27.45
CA LEU A 529 15.70 -15.00 -26.00
C LEU A 529 16.65 -13.97 -25.38
N ALA A 530 16.15 -13.32 -24.32
CA ALA A 530 16.95 -12.39 -23.53
C ALA A 530 17.81 -13.13 -22.51
N GLY A 531 19.09 -12.77 -22.42
CA GLY A 531 19.98 -13.27 -21.37
C GLY A 531 19.73 -12.70 -19.97
N GLY A 532 18.80 -11.75 -19.86
CA GLY A 532 18.39 -11.07 -18.64
C GLY A 532 17.49 -9.88 -18.99
N TRP A 533 17.38 -8.91 -18.10
CA TRP A 533 16.64 -7.67 -18.35
C TRP A 533 17.50 -6.69 -19.12
N THR A 534 17.75 -6.95 -20.40
CA THR A 534 18.74 -6.21 -21.19
C THR A 534 18.13 -5.26 -22.22
N TRP A 535 16.81 -5.33 -22.40
CA TRP A 535 16.10 -4.68 -23.52
C TRP A 535 16.71 -5.04 -24.87
N TYR A 536 17.38 -6.19 -24.99
CA TYR A 536 18.03 -6.63 -26.23
C TYR A 536 19.06 -5.63 -26.78
N ARG A 537 19.66 -4.83 -25.89
CA ARG A 537 20.64 -3.80 -26.26
C ARG A 537 22.08 -4.29 -26.40
N GLU A 538 22.30 -5.60 -26.30
CA GLU A 538 23.60 -6.20 -26.61
C GLU A 538 23.88 -6.09 -28.11
N GLN A 539 25.09 -5.64 -28.49
CA GLN A 539 25.47 -5.46 -29.90
C GLN A 539 25.29 -6.75 -30.71
N TRP A 540 25.63 -7.90 -30.11
CA TRP A 540 25.46 -9.22 -30.74
C TRP A 540 24.04 -9.46 -31.27
N VAL A 541 23.00 -9.01 -30.54
CA VAL A 541 21.60 -9.18 -30.99
C VAL A 541 21.34 -8.37 -32.26
N SER A 542 21.85 -7.15 -32.32
CA SER A 542 21.75 -6.30 -33.52
C SER A 542 22.46 -6.91 -34.71
N ASP A 543 23.66 -7.45 -34.50
CA ASP A 543 24.46 -8.10 -35.54
C ASP A 543 23.75 -9.35 -36.10
N GLN A 544 23.05 -10.11 -35.25
CA GLN A 544 22.25 -11.25 -35.73
C GLN A 544 21.10 -10.83 -36.65
N PHE A 545 20.37 -9.78 -36.29
CA PHE A 545 19.30 -9.26 -37.14
C PHE A 545 19.84 -8.71 -38.47
N ASP A 546 20.97 -8.03 -38.44
CA ASP A 546 21.66 -7.54 -39.63
C ASP A 546 22.09 -8.69 -40.55
N GLN A 547 22.68 -9.74 -39.99
CA GLN A 547 23.08 -10.92 -40.76
C GLN A 547 21.85 -11.61 -41.38
N LEU A 548 20.78 -11.82 -40.62
CA LEU A 548 19.55 -12.43 -41.13
C LEU A 548 18.94 -11.60 -42.26
N GLN A 549 18.97 -10.26 -42.14
CA GLN A 549 18.53 -9.37 -43.21
C GLN A 549 19.40 -9.52 -44.46
N GLN A 550 20.73 -9.49 -44.31
CA GLN A 550 21.69 -9.62 -45.41
C GLN A 550 21.58 -10.98 -46.13
N ASP A 551 21.31 -12.04 -45.38
CA ASP A 551 21.14 -13.40 -45.90
C ASP A 551 19.79 -13.60 -46.62
N GLY A 552 18.92 -12.58 -46.65
CA GLY A 552 17.57 -12.70 -47.22
C GLY A 552 16.64 -13.60 -46.40
N PHE A 553 16.97 -13.87 -45.13
CA PHE A 553 16.20 -14.79 -44.28
C PHE A 553 14.74 -14.36 -44.15
N PHE A 554 14.45 -13.07 -43.99
CA PHE A 554 13.06 -12.61 -43.84
C PHE A 554 12.28 -12.66 -45.16
N SER A 555 12.95 -12.45 -46.30
CA SER A 555 12.30 -12.41 -47.63
C SER A 555 11.78 -13.76 -48.12
N GLN A 556 12.16 -14.87 -47.50
CA GLN A 556 11.64 -16.20 -47.86
C GLN A 556 10.21 -16.45 -47.35
N PHE A 557 9.67 -15.57 -46.50
CA PHE A 557 8.34 -15.71 -45.92
C PHE A 557 7.36 -14.73 -46.56
N LYS A 558 6.11 -15.16 -46.80
CA LYS A 558 5.07 -14.27 -47.32
C LYS A 558 4.70 -13.17 -46.31
N ARG A 559 4.78 -13.50 -45.02
CA ARG A 559 4.43 -12.61 -43.91
C ARG A 559 5.42 -12.81 -42.76
N VAL A 560 5.91 -11.70 -42.21
CA VAL A 560 6.76 -11.68 -41.03
C VAL A 560 6.07 -10.84 -39.96
N VAL A 561 5.95 -11.38 -38.75
CA VAL A 561 5.31 -10.68 -37.62
C VAL A 561 6.22 -10.69 -36.41
N PHE A 562 6.51 -9.51 -35.86
CA PHE A 562 7.26 -9.33 -34.63
C PHE A 562 6.29 -9.19 -33.46
N TYR A 563 6.51 -9.95 -32.40
CA TYR A 563 5.56 -10.08 -31.30
C TYR A 563 6.25 -10.03 -29.92
N GLY A 564 5.70 -9.23 -29.00
CA GLY A 564 6.16 -9.22 -27.61
C GLY A 564 5.36 -8.28 -26.71
N ALA A 565 5.70 -8.26 -25.42
CA ALA A 565 5.16 -7.29 -24.47
C ALA A 565 6.22 -6.70 -23.54
N SER A 566 5.97 -5.49 -23.04
CA SER A 566 6.88 -4.76 -22.16
C SER A 566 8.27 -4.69 -22.81
N MET A 567 9.31 -5.24 -22.17
CA MET A 567 10.65 -5.37 -22.75
C MET A 567 10.66 -6.07 -24.13
N GLY A 568 9.89 -7.15 -24.29
CA GLY A 568 9.76 -7.84 -25.58
C GLY A 568 8.96 -7.04 -26.60
N GLY A 569 8.03 -6.19 -26.14
CA GLY A 569 7.26 -5.28 -26.98
C GLY A 569 8.14 -4.14 -27.52
N TYR A 570 9.06 -3.63 -26.69
CA TYR A 570 10.13 -2.74 -27.15
C TYR A 570 10.93 -3.41 -28.28
N ALA A 571 11.41 -4.63 -28.07
CA ALA A 571 12.25 -5.33 -29.04
C ALA A 571 11.50 -5.63 -30.36
N ALA A 572 10.23 -6.05 -30.27
CA ALA A 572 9.38 -6.27 -31.43
C ALA A 572 9.26 -5.02 -32.33
N CYS A 573 9.11 -3.84 -31.72
CA CYS A 573 9.09 -2.57 -32.43
C CYS A 573 10.50 -2.16 -32.92
N ALA A 574 11.52 -2.27 -32.06
CA ALA A 574 12.87 -1.79 -32.28
C ALA A 574 13.59 -2.54 -33.42
N PHE A 575 13.42 -3.86 -33.53
CA PHE A 575 14.08 -4.70 -34.55
C PHE A 575 13.26 -4.87 -35.82
N SER A 576 12.06 -4.27 -35.91
CA SER A 576 11.25 -4.30 -37.14
C SER A 576 11.99 -3.83 -38.42
N PRO A 577 12.96 -2.89 -38.39
CA PRO A 577 13.71 -2.52 -39.60
C PRO A 577 14.57 -3.64 -40.20
N ALA A 578 14.84 -4.73 -39.47
CA ALA A 578 15.53 -5.91 -40.02
C ALA A 578 14.68 -6.66 -41.05
N ALA A 579 13.35 -6.51 -40.97
CA ALA A 579 12.40 -7.06 -41.93
C ALA A 579 11.41 -5.95 -42.37
N PRO A 580 11.83 -5.01 -43.24
CA PRO A 580 10.97 -3.91 -43.68
C PRO A 580 9.63 -4.41 -44.22
N GLY A 581 8.54 -3.77 -43.83
CA GLY A 581 7.17 -4.19 -44.18
C GLY A 581 6.58 -5.31 -43.32
N CYS A 582 7.29 -5.78 -42.29
CA CYS A 582 6.73 -6.71 -41.30
C CYS A 582 5.57 -6.09 -40.51
N ASP A 583 4.77 -6.94 -39.88
CA ASP A 583 3.78 -6.49 -38.89
C ASP A 583 4.37 -6.59 -37.49
N VAL A 584 3.95 -5.70 -36.59
CA VAL A 584 4.36 -5.69 -35.19
C VAL A 584 3.13 -5.76 -34.30
N VAL A 585 3.15 -6.64 -33.29
CA VAL A 585 2.13 -6.74 -32.24
C VAL A 585 2.82 -6.56 -30.89
N ALA A 586 2.54 -5.43 -30.24
CA ALA A 586 3.20 -5.04 -28.99
C ALA A 586 2.19 -4.77 -27.88
N ILE A 587 2.36 -5.40 -26.72
CA ILE A 587 1.53 -5.17 -25.52
C ILE A 587 2.33 -4.34 -24.50
N SER A 588 1.80 -3.20 -24.09
CA SER A 588 2.44 -2.24 -23.17
C SER A 588 3.94 -2.03 -23.44
N PRO A 589 4.36 -1.73 -24.69
CA PRO A 589 5.79 -1.60 -25.01
C PRO A 589 6.39 -0.37 -24.36
N GLN A 590 7.64 -0.46 -23.91
CA GLN A 590 8.47 0.72 -23.78
C GLN A 590 8.93 1.16 -25.18
N SER A 591 8.93 2.46 -25.46
CA SER A 591 9.50 3.01 -26.70
C SER A 591 11.04 3.07 -26.64
N THR A 592 11.56 3.34 -25.45
CA THR A 592 12.97 3.38 -25.04
C THR A 592 12.96 3.53 -23.52
N VAL A 593 14.07 3.27 -22.83
CA VAL A 593 14.24 3.57 -21.39
C VAL A 593 15.38 4.57 -21.15
N ASP A 594 15.88 5.21 -22.20
CA ASP A 594 16.81 6.33 -22.13
C ASP A 594 16.20 7.51 -21.37
N LYS A 595 16.79 7.86 -20.23
CA LYS A 595 16.31 8.92 -19.33
C LYS A 595 16.37 10.31 -19.95
N SER A 596 17.19 10.55 -20.97
CA SER A 596 17.20 11.81 -21.71
C SER A 596 15.96 11.96 -22.60
N VAL A 597 15.35 10.85 -23.00
CA VAL A 597 14.20 10.78 -23.91
C VAL A 597 12.88 10.54 -23.16
N VAL A 598 12.92 9.73 -22.09
CA VAL A 598 11.78 9.38 -21.23
C VAL A 598 12.11 9.63 -19.73
N PRO A 599 12.30 10.89 -19.31
CA PRO A 599 12.67 11.22 -17.91
C PRO A 599 11.59 10.79 -16.89
N TRP A 600 10.36 10.56 -17.33
CA TRP A 600 9.25 10.09 -16.52
C TRP A 600 9.23 8.57 -16.29
N GLU A 601 10.01 7.75 -17.01
CA GLU A 601 10.04 6.29 -16.82
C GLU A 601 10.89 5.94 -15.58
N THR A 602 10.28 5.38 -14.54
CA THR A 602 10.89 5.16 -13.22
C THR A 602 11.13 3.68 -12.87
N ARG A 603 10.63 2.74 -13.68
CA ARG A 603 10.53 1.32 -13.32
C ARG A 603 11.83 0.53 -13.49
N TYR A 604 12.59 0.80 -14.54
CA TYR A 604 13.63 -0.13 -15.01
C TYR A 604 15.05 0.39 -14.81
N LYS A 605 15.44 0.66 -13.56
CA LYS A 605 16.76 1.23 -13.21
C LYS A 605 17.94 0.45 -13.77
N VAL A 606 17.83 -0.87 -13.82
CA VAL A 606 18.90 -1.79 -14.21
C VAL A 606 19.42 -1.61 -15.64
N VAL A 607 18.66 -0.90 -16.50
CA VAL A 607 19.01 -0.66 -17.90
C VAL A 607 19.20 0.81 -18.25
N TRP A 608 19.14 1.71 -17.28
CA TRP A 608 19.26 3.16 -17.55
C TRP A 608 20.63 3.56 -18.13
N ASP A 609 21.68 2.79 -17.85
CA ASP A 609 23.03 3.06 -18.36
C ASP A 609 23.33 2.39 -19.72
N ARG A 610 22.36 1.67 -20.31
CA ARG A 610 22.55 1.02 -21.62
C ARG A 610 22.31 2.00 -22.77
N ASP A 611 22.96 1.75 -23.91
CA ASP A 611 22.83 2.57 -25.12
C ASP A 611 21.55 2.24 -25.92
N PHE A 612 20.65 3.21 -26.01
CA PHE A 612 19.41 3.16 -26.80
C PHE A 612 19.49 3.98 -28.09
N SER A 613 20.69 4.31 -28.55
CA SER A 613 20.93 4.94 -29.84
C SER A 613 21.02 3.91 -30.98
N GLY A 614 21.29 4.40 -32.20
CA GLY A 614 21.46 3.57 -33.39
C GLY A 614 20.15 3.13 -34.05
N LYS A 615 20.29 2.33 -35.11
CA LYS A 615 19.18 1.95 -36.02
C LYS A 615 18.11 1.05 -35.42
N TYR A 616 18.38 0.43 -34.27
CA TYR A 616 17.42 -0.33 -33.47
C TYR A 616 17.16 0.33 -32.11
N GLY A 617 17.48 1.61 -31.95
CA GLY A 617 17.51 2.32 -30.67
C GLY A 617 16.12 2.70 -30.13
N ASP A 618 15.54 3.77 -30.67
CA ASP A 618 14.21 4.24 -30.29
C ASP A 618 13.12 3.49 -31.07
N ALA A 619 12.43 2.58 -30.40
CA ALA A 619 11.40 1.73 -30.98
C ALA A 619 10.24 2.53 -31.60
N ALA A 620 9.91 3.71 -31.06
CA ALA A 620 8.86 4.56 -31.62
C ALA A 620 9.26 5.19 -32.95
N ALA A 621 10.54 5.54 -33.10
CA ALA A 621 11.05 6.12 -34.34
C ALA A 621 11.25 5.03 -35.41
N VAL A 622 11.96 3.96 -35.06
CA VAL A 622 12.44 2.98 -36.06
C VAL A 622 11.33 2.04 -36.55
N SER A 623 10.25 1.86 -35.78
CA SER A 623 9.08 1.07 -36.20
C SER A 623 8.30 1.66 -37.37
N ALA A 624 8.66 2.85 -37.86
CA ALA A 624 8.19 3.37 -39.15
C ALA A 624 8.52 2.43 -40.33
N ALA A 625 9.53 1.56 -40.20
CA ALA A 625 9.90 0.58 -41.22
C ALA A 625 8.91 -0.60 -41.34
N ALA A 626 8.05 -0.81 -40.35
CA ALA A 626 7.03 -1.87 -40.35
C ALA A 626 5.85 -1.50 -41.29
N GLY A 627 5.16 -2.50 -41.82
CA GLY A 627 3.91 -2.32 -42.56
C GLY A 627 2.75 -1.92 -41.64
N ARG A 628 2.68 -2.51 -40.45
CA ARG A 628 1.67 -2.20 -39.41
C ARG A 628 2.24 -2.41 -38.02
N VAL A 629 1.90 -1.53 -37.08
CA VAL A 629 2.29 -1.62 -35.66
C VAL A 629 1.05 -1.56 -34.79
N THR A 630 0.64 -2.68 -34.21
CA THR A 630 -0.52 -2.79 -33.33
C THR A 630 -0.08 -2.71 -31.86
N ILE A 631 -0.48 -1.65 -31.15
CA ILE A 631 -0.08 -1.39 -29.76
C ILE A 631 -1.29 -1.54 -28.83
N LEU A 632 -1.24 -2.53 -27.94
CA LEU A 632 -2.23 -2.74 -26.89
C LEU A 632 -1.73 -2.10 -25.59
N TYR A 633 -2.50 -1.21 -24.98
CA TYR A 633 -2.08 -0.55 -23.74
C TYR A 633 -3.29 -0.01 -22.95
N ASP A 634 -3.13 0.14 -21.64
CA ASP A 634 -4.10 0.89 -20.84
C ASP A 634 -3.81 2.41 -20.92
N PRO A 635 -4.70 3.24 -21.47
CA PRO A 635 -4.52 4.69 -21.51
C PRO A 635 -4.54 5.36 -20.12
N TYR A 636 -4.91 4.63 -19.07
CA TYR A 636 -4.94 5.12 -17.70
C TYR A 636 -3.79 4.64 -16.83
N GLU A 637 -2.89 3.81 -17.37
CA GLU A 637 -1.59 3.52 -16.78
C GLU A 637 -0.60 4.60 -17.26
N PRO A 638 -0.19 5.58 -16.42
CA PRO A 638 0.48 6.79 -16.92
C PRO A 638 1.80 6.53 -17.64
N LEU A 639 2.59 5.55 -17.20
CA LEU A 639 3.88 5.22 -17.81
C LEU A 639 3.69 4.54 -19.18
N ASP A 640 2.77 3.59 -19.26
CA ASP A 640 2.46 2.90 -20.52
C ASP A 640 1.82 3.83 -21.54
N ALA A 641 0.89 4.68 -21.10
CA ALA A 641 0.22 5.65 -21.95
C ALA A 641 1.21 6.65 -22.56
N GLN A 642 2.22 7.10 -21.80
CA GLN A 642 3.25 8.00 -22.30
C GLN A 642 4.19 7.30 -23.30
N HIS A 643 4.53 6.02 -23.12
CA HIS A 643 5.25 5.26 -24.14
C HIS A 643 4.43 5.10 -25.41
N ALA A 644 3.18 4.65 -25.29
CA ALA A 644 2.29 4.45 -26.43
C ALA A 644 2.09 5.76 -27.24
N ALA A 645 2.02 6.92 -26.57
CA ALA A 645 1.86 8.22 -27.21
C ALA A 645 3.08 8.70 -28.02
N ARG A 646 4.24 8.05 -27.89
CA ARG A 646 5.42 8.35 -28.71
C ARG A 646 5.34 7.71 -30.10
N PHE A 647 4.61 6.61 -30.26
CA PHE A 647 4.41 5.96 -31.55
C PHE A 647 3.37 6.77 -32.36
N ARG A 648 3.82 7.56 -33.34
CA ARG A 648 2.96 8.53 -34.06
C ARG A 648 2.90 8.32 -35.58
N ASN A 649 3.60 7.32 -36.10
CA ASN A 649 3.66 7.04 -37.53
C ASN A 649 2.30 6.52 -38.04
N ASP A 650 2.02 6.72 -39.33
CA ASP A 650 0.73 6.35 -39.96
C ASP A 650 0.45 4.84 -39.94
N ASN A 651 1.49 4.02 -39.81
CA ASN A 651 1.38 2.56 -39.70
C ASN A 651 0.98 2.09 -38.28
N VAL A 652 0.84 2.98 -37.30
CA VAL A 652 0.54 2.64 -35.91
C VAL A 652 -0.96 2.58 -35.65
N GLN A 653 -1.41 1.48 -35.05
CA GLN A 653 -2.76 1.30 -34.53
C GLN A 653 -2.74 1.16 -33.00
N HIS A 654 -3.28 2.16 -32.31
CA HIS A 654 -3.48 2.14 -30.85
C HIS A 654 -4.77 1.41 -30.47
N LEU A 655 -4.64 0.22 -29.90
CA LEU A 655 -5.74 -0.56 -29.33
C LEU A 655 -5.82 -0.35 -27.81
N ARG A 656 -6.65 0.60 -27.41
CA ARG A 656 -6.79 1.00 -26.00
C ARG A 656 -7.53 -0.04 -25.16
N ALA A 657 -6.99 -0.34 -23.99
CA ALA A 657 -7.52 -1.27 -23.01
C ALA A 657 -7.76 -0.59 -21.64
N PRO A 658 -8.73 0.33 -21.52
CA PRO A 658 -8.90 1.15 -20.32
C PRO A 658 -9.16 0.32 -19.06
N LEU A 659 -8.50 0.70 -17.97
CA LEU A 659 -8.71 0.18 -16.61
C LEU A 659 -8.33 -1.31 -16.44
N LEU A 660 -7.30 -1.73 -17.18
CA LEU A 660 -6.67 -3.06 -17.12
C LEU A 660 -5.17 -3.00 -16.77
N GLY A 661 -4.64 -1.82 -16.43
CA GLY A 661 -3.29 -1.51 -15.96
C GLY A 661 -2.13 -2.10 -16.77
N HIS A 662 -0.94 -2.13 -16.18
CA HIS A 662 0.29 -2.53 -16.87
C HIS A 662 0.34 -4.01 -17.28
N ARG A 663 -0.09 -4.94 -16.41
CA ARG A 663 -0.11 -6.39 -16.71
C ARG A 663 -1.28 -6.78 -17.63
N LEU A 664 -1.49 -6.00 -18.68
CA LEU A 664 -2.61 -6.12 -19.61
C LEU A 664 -2.75 -7.53 -20.17
N GLY A 665 -1.63 -8.17 -20.57
CA GLY A 665 -1.64 -9.55 -21.05
C GLY A 665 -2.26 -10.54 -20.05
N SER A 666 -1.97 -10.37 -18.76
CA SER A 666 -2.55 -11.21 -17.69
C SER A 666 -4.05 -10.98 -17.56
N SER A 667 -4.51 -9.72 -17.56
CA SER A 667 -5.94 -9.41 -17.50
C SER A 667 -6.71 -9.93 -18.72
N LEU A 668 -6.15 -9.80 -19.93
CA LEU A 668 -6.76 -10.37 -21.15
C LEU A 668 -6.83 -11.91 -21.08
N ASN A 669 -5.83 -12.56 -20.49
CA ASN A 669 -5.80 -14.01 -20.33
C ASN A 669 -6.84 -14.49 -19.29
N GLN A 670 -6.96 -13.80 -18.16
CA GLN A 670 -7.97 -14.10 -17.13
C GLN A 670 -9.40 -13.97 -17.68
N MET A 671 -9.63 -13.03 -18.60
CA MET A 671 -10.90 -12.89 -19.31
C MET A 671 -11.10 -13.91 -20.45
N GLY A 672 -10.10 -14.75 -20.75
CA GLY A 672 -10.14 -15.73 -21.86
C GLY A 672 -10.07 -15.11 -23.26
N ILE A 673 -9.75 -13.83 -23.39
CA ILE A 673 -9.75 -13.10 -24.67
C ILE A 673 -8.36 -12.83 -25.24
N LEU A 674 -7.28 -13.17 -24.52
CA LEU A 674 -5.92 -12.95 -25.02
C LEU A 674 -5.65 -13.72 -26.32
N ASN A 675 -5.90 -15.04 -26.32
CA ASN A 675 -5.63 -15.89 -27.47
C ASN A 675 -6.31 -15.43 -28.76
N PRO A 676 -7.63 -15.17 -28.81
CA PRO A 676 -8.28 -14.71 -30.05
C PRO A 676 -7.76 -13.34 -30.52
N ILE A 677 -7.39 -12.44 -29.59
CA ILE A 677 -6.80 -11.14 -29.94
C ILE A 677 -5.42 -11.33 -30.58
N ILE A 678 -4.54 -12.11 -29.96
CA ILE A 678 -3.17 -12.29 -30.46
C ILE A 678 -3.16 -13.07 -31.77
N LEU A 679 -3.93 -14.15 -31.89
CA LEU A 679 -4.01 -14.92 -33.13
C LEU A 679 -4.52 -14.06 -34.30
N GLY A 680 -5.60 -13.30 -34.10
CA GLY A 680 -6.10 -12.39 -35.13
C GLY A 680 -5.08 -11.30 -35.50
N ALA A 681 -4.30 -10.80 -34.54
CA ALA A 681 -3.27 -9.81 -34.80
C ALA A 681 -2.10 -10.41 -35.62
N LEU A 682 -1.67 -11.63 -35.30
CA LEU A 682 -0.61 -12.34 -36.01
C LEU A 682 -1.03 -12.72 -37.44
N GLU A 683 -2.26 -13.22 -37.63
CA GLU A 683 -2.86 -13.48 -38.95
C GLU A 683 -3.05 -12.19 -39.76
N GLY A 684 -3.21 -11.07 -39.06
CA GLY A 684 -3.47 -9.76 -39.64
C GLY A 684 -4.94 -9.47 -39.91
N THR A 685 -5.83 -10.32 -39.39
CA THR A 685 -7.29 -10.27 -39.50
C THR A 685 -7.93 -9.42 -38.39
N LEU A 686 -7.20 -9.10 -37.31
CA LEU A 686 -7.72 -8.29 -36.21
C LEU A 686 -7.98 -6.84 -36.66
N THR A 687 -9.26 -6.46 -36.67
CA THR A 687 -9.68 -5.07 -36.85
C THR A 687 -9.84 -4.37 -35.51
N ALA A 688 -9.79 -3.04 -35.49
CA ALA A 688 -10.07 -2.27 -34.28
C ALA A 688 -11.48 -2.59 -33.73
N GLN A 689 -12.46 -2.73 -34.61
CA GLN A 689 -13.81 -3.12 -34.23
C GLN A 689 -13.85 -4.49 -33.56
N GLY A 690 -13.26 -5.52 -34.19
CA GLY A 690 -13.23 -6.88 -33.63
C GLY A 690 -12.50 -6.95 -32.29
N TYR A 691 -11.40 -6.20 -32.14
CA TYR A 691 -10.73 -6.02 -30.85
C TYR A 691 -11.67 -5.45 -29.78
N TYR A 692 -12.38 -4.36 -30.09
CA TYR A 692 -13.29 -3.72 -29.14
C TYR A 692 -14.54 -4.55 -28.84
N GLU A 693 -14.97 -5.43 -29.74
CA GLU A 693 -16.01 -6.43 -29.49
C GLU A 693 -15.54 -7.46 -28.46
N LEU A 694 -14.36 -8.07 -28.66
CA LEU A 694 -13.75 -8.99 -27.69
C LEU A 694 -13.53 -8.33 -26.32
N LEU A 695 -13.03 -7.09 -26.33
CA LEU A 695 -12.71 -6.35 -25.11
C LEU A 695 -13.94 -5.99 -24.27
N ARG A 696 -15.17 -6.12 -24.79
CA ARG A 696 -16.40 -5.92 -23.98
C ARG A 696 -16.52 -6.92 -22.83
N ALA A 697 -15.86 -8.08 -22.90
CA ALA A 697 -15.79 -9.04 -21.79
C ALA A 697 -15.32 -8.40 -20.47
N ARG A 698 -14.54 -7.30 -20.53
CA ARG A 698 -14.11 -6.55 -19.34
C ARG A 698 -15.27 -6.00 -18.50
N LYS A 699 -16.47 -5.82 -19.06
CA LYS A 699 -17.62 -5.27 -18.33
C LYS A 699 -18.04 -6.15 -17.14
N ASP A 700 -17.73 -7.44 -17.21
CA ASP A 700 -18.00 -8.42 -16.16
C ASP A 700 -16.73 -8.78 -15.37
N PHE A 701 -15.60 -8.13 -15.68
CA PHE A 701 -14.33 -8.33 -14.98
C PHE A 701 -14.25 -7.43 -13.74
N ALA A 702 -14.06 -8.03 -12.56
CA ALA A 702 -14.13 -7.35 -11.27
C ALA A 702 -13.22 -6.12 -11.17
N ARG A 703 -11.97 -6.22 -11.65
CA ARG A 703 -11.03 -5.10 -11.67
C ARG A 703 -11.54 -3.92 -12.49
N TYR A 704 -12.04 -4.17 -13.70
CA TYR A 704 -12.58 -3.12 -14.55
C TYR A 704 -13.77 -2.41 -13.90
N GLN A 705 -14.68 -3.18 -13.29
CA GLN A 705 -15.84 -2.65 -12.59
C GLN A 705 -15.44 -1.76 -11.40
N LYS A 706 -14.51 -2.24 -10.56
CA LYS A 706 -13.96 -1.49 -9.43
C LYS A 706 -13.30 -0.19 -9.88
N GLU A 707 -12.38 -0.26 -10.84
CA GLU A 707 -11.63 0.90 -11.31
C GLU A 707 -12.55 1.93 -11.99
N LEU A 708 -13.55 1.47 -12.75
CA LEU A 708 -14.53 2.36 -13.37
C LEU A 708 -15.36 3.07 -12.31
N PHE A 709 -15.80 2.35 -11.27
CA PHE A 709 -16.56 2.90 -10.17
C PHE A 709 -15.75 3.92 -9.37
N ASN A 710 -14.55 3.55 -8.91
CA ASN A 710 -13.65 4.44 -8.16
C ASN A 710 -13.32 5.71 -8.94
N ARG A 711 -13.04 5.59 -10.23
CA ARG A 711 -12.75 6.74 -11.09
C ARG A 711 -13.97 7.63 -11.29
N THR A 712 -15.17 7.07 -11.32
CA THR A 712 -16.43 7.82 -11.41
C THR A 712 -16.64 8.67 -10.14
N ILE A 713 -16.33 8.11 -8.97
CA ILE A 713 -16.32 8.86 -7.69
C ILE A 713 -15.26 9.96 -7.71
N ALA A 714 -14.01 9.62 -8.04
CA ALA A 714 -12.89 10.56 -8.02
C ALA A 714 -13.11 11.77 -8.97
N LYS A 715 -13.91 11.59 -10.03
CA LYS A 715 -14.32 12.67 -10.94
C LYS A 715 -15.55 13.47 -10.49
N GLY A 716 -16.07 13.23 -9.28
CA GLY A 716 -17.22 13.93 -8.72
C GLY A 716 -18.57 13.51 -9.33
N HIS A 717 -18.63 12.37 -10.02
CA HIS A 717 -19.85 11.90 -10.68
C HIS A 717 -20.69 10.97 -9.78
N GLY A 718 -20.98 11.39 -8.54
CA GLY A 718 -21.65 10.56 -7.52
C GLY A 718 -22.94 9.87 -7.98
N LYS A 719 -23.83 10.58 -8.70
CA LYS A 719 -25.08 9.99 -9.23
C LYS A 719 -24.83 8.88 -10.26
N LEU A 720 -23.79 9.00 -11.07
CA LEU A 720 -23.40 7.95 -12.04
C LEU A 720 -22.73 6.79 -11.33
N ALA A 721 -21.87 7.07 -10.34
CA ALA A 721 -21.27 6.04 -9.51
C ALA A 721 -22.37 5.23 -8.80
N LYS A 722 -23.39 5.87 -8.25
CA LYS A 722 -24.55 5.21 -7.64
C LYS A 722 -25.23 4.20 -8.59
N LYS A 723 -25.66 4.68 -9.76
CA LYS A 723 -26.30 3.83 -10.78
C LYS A 723 -25.39 2.70 -11.28
N LEU A 724 -24.11 3.00 -11.48
CA LEU A 724 -23.13 2.02 -11.92
C LEU A 724 -22.95 0.94 -10.85
N GLY A 725 -22.83 1.33 -9.59
CA GLY A 725 -22.65 0.40 -8.50
C GLY A 725 -23.88 -0.49 -8.29
N GLU A 726 -25.09 0.09 -8.30
CA GLU A 726 -26.34 -0.66 -8.24
C GLU A 726 -26.43 -1.69 -9.39
N HIS A 727 -26.05 -1.28 -10.61
CA HIS A 727 -26.03 -2.18 -11.77
C HIS A 727 -25.04 -3.34 -11.62
N ILE A 728 -23.83 -3.05 -11.13
CA ILE A 728 -22.80 -4.07 -10.90
C ILE A 728 -23.29 -5.06 -9.84
N LEU A 729 -23.77 -4.57 -8.69
CA LEU A 729 -24.22 -5.41 -7.58
C LEU A 729 -25.45 -6.26 -7.91
N ALA A 730 -26.30 -5.81 -8.84
CA ALA A 730 -27.42 -6.59 -9.34
C ALA A 730 -26.99 -7.80 -10.18
N LYS A 731 -25.78 -7.78 -10.77
CA LYS A 731 -25.27 -8.83 -11.65
C LYS A 731 -24.30 -9.77 -10.95
N ASN A 732 -23.39 -9.22 -10.15
CA ASN A 732 -22.37 -9.98 -9.47
C ASN A 732 -22.01 -9.30 -8.14
N GLN A 733 -21.60 -10.09 -7.16
CA GLN A 733 -21.07 -9.53 -5.93
C GLN A 733 -19.76 -8.78 -6.25
N ASN A 734 -19.73 -7.47 -6.00
CA ASN A 734 -18.53 -6.66 -6.13
C ASN A 734 -18.41 -5.78 -4.89
N ARG A 735 -17.61 -6.23 -3.93
CA ARG A 735 -17.58 -5.67 -2.59
C ARG A 735 -16.97 -4.27 -2.53
N ALA A 736 -15.93 -4.01 -3.31
CA ALA A 736 -15.33 -2.67 -3.43
C ALA A 736 -16.37 -1.65 -3.92
N VAL A 737 -17.19 -2.05 -4.89
CA VAL A 737 -18.30 -1.25 -5.40
C VAL A 737 -19.41 -1.08 -4.36
N ARG A 738 -19.80 -2.13 -3.62
CA ARG A 738 -20.80 -2.06 -2.54
C ARG A 738 -20.40 -1.05 -1.47
N ARG A 739 -19.19 -1.18 -0.93
CA ARG A 739 -18.69 -0.25 0.09
C ARG A 739 -18.58 1.18 -0.41
N GLY A 740 -18.16 1.33 -1.67
CA GLY A 740 -18.08 2.65 -2.26
C GLY A 740 -19.46 3.27 -2.52
N LEU A 741 -20.50 2.46 -2.74
CA LEU A 741 -21.89 2.94 -2.78
C LEU A 741 -22.36 3.39 -1.40
N ASP A 742 -22.09 2.59 -0.36
CA ASP A 742 -22.45 2.92 1.02
C ASP A 742 -21.79 4.23 1.49
N ALA A 743 -20.63 4.60 0.91
CA ALA A 743 -19.93 5.84 1.20
C ALA A 743 -20.43 7.07 0.39
N LEU A 744 -21.30 6.87 -0.61
CA LEU A 744 -21.90 7.93 -1.42
C LEU A 744 -23.28 8.37 -0.91
N ASP A 745 -23.91 7.55 -0.08
CA ASP A 745 -25.17 7.82 0.63
C ASP A 745 -24.89 8.57 1.94
#